data_AF-A0A9P4J023-F1
#
_entry.id   AF-A0A9P4J023-F1
#
_cell.length_a   1.000
_cell.length_b   1.000
_cell.length_c   1.000
_cell.angle_alpha   90.00
_cell.angle_beta   90.00
_cell.angle_gamma   90.00
#
_symmetry.space_group_name_H-M   'P 1'
#
loop_
_entity.id
_entity.type
_entity.pdbx_description
1 polymer ?
#
loop_
_entity_poly.entity_id
_entity_poly.type
_entity_poly.pdbx_seq_one_letter_code
_entity_poly.pdbx_strand_id
1 'polypeptide(L)'
;MAELHSALERLAPLDFSEVPTNELTEYMRSALEAGELICNSVPPPPGGEDFQSSRPALSEPNTAASAKDIAASNARAPEPHSSHGDLQKAWGKPYKFSAKENPLDVKVYKMAAHDRHGAWFARRSVHEGISFERMKKAMQWEFLESLAIEGGPGAGAVRGIGVDSRLEQFNVGKKGQLEVWQLSAQFPGPTTPREFYTMRMTSGDALSSKSSADGKHVPRHFMSMSRPVTHPEVSERSGYILGKYESVELIREIPLHRNKRSASVTNLADHTAASGHTTGRDRGSTISYAESRGRDAKGEKVDNHQSSQQAKDNEAEELNPIEWIMVTRSDPGGGIPRFMVERGTPSSIIADVSKFFDWACSKKDIPDPENDDMGEALEIVRTQAPTDGSADRAAAPAAEKISVESGPTTEVPAQGGYLDSAKRIIGAGVDAYAPAPVAEWLKPEQAEVNNVDDDLSSDSSSYQSADDFGHAGVLSTDSLPLSDTQQSIPSSSGSAITTGISHHDRELRKLDQHKEKLDHKLAKKREAEANKLNSQQGKSEADQKKAKERHENEMKKTEEKHSKDVEKLEAKKNKEIEKARKKRQKQLDKDIVAKVTRERDDFRRRIDMIQRENQLLREQIGDVQQENTALVHKLSKLAGGDVAMQAIRDEIASAKKRPTSSIRSGSSLR
;
A
#
# COMPACT_ATOMS: atom_id res chain seq x y z
N MET A 1 -20.67 17.61 -3.16
CA MET A 1 -20.66 16.62 -2.05
C MET A 1 -21.85 15.68 -2.12
N ALA A 2 -23.08 16.11 -1.80
CA ALA A 2 -24.25 15.21 -1.78
C ALA A 2 -24.45 14.44 -3.11
N GLU A 3 -24.28 15.11 -4.24
CA GLU A 3 -24.30 14.51 -5.58
C GLU A 3 -23.29 13.36 -5.75
N LEU A 4 -22.06 13.51 -5.28
CA LEU A 4 -21.04 12.46 -5.32
C LEU A 4 -21.43 11.27 -4.43
N HIS A 5 -21.99 11.50 -3.24
CA HIS A 5 -22.47 10.42 -2.38
C HIS A 5 -23.64 9.66 -3.05
N SER A 6 -24.59 10.36 -3.68
CA SER A 6 -25.69 9.72 -4.42
C SER A 6 -25.21 8.96 -5.67
N ALA A 7 -24.16 9.43 -6.34
CA ALA A 7 -23.51 8.66 -7.39
C ALA A 7 -22.85 7.38 -6.84
N LEU A 8 -22.16 7.46 -5.70
CA LEU A 8 -21.52 6.32 -5.04
C LEU A 8 -22.53 5.31 -4.49
N GLU A 9 -23.74 5.73 -4.10
CA GLU A 9 -24.86 4.85 -3.76
C GLU A 9 -25.25 3.94 -4.95
N ARG A 10 -24.98 4.34 -6.22
CA ARG A 10 -25.14 3.44 -7.38
C ARG A 10 -24.10 2.31 -7.43
N LEU A 11 -23.09 2.29 -6.56
CA LEU A 11 -22.17 1.15 -6.40
C LEU A 11 -22.52 0.24 -5.21
N ALA A 12 -23.54 0.61 -4.41
CA ALA A 12 -23.92 -0.12 -3.21
C ALA A 12 -24.42 -1.56 -3.51
N PRO A 13 -24.43 -2.46 -2.51
CA PRO A 13 -24.95 -3.82 -2.67
C PRO A 13 -26.43 -3.82 -3.10
N LEU A 14 -26.79 -4.71 -4.04
CA LEU A 14 -28.19 -4.91 -4.44
C LEU A 14 -28.60 -6.39 -4.44
N ASP A 15 -29.90 -6.68 -4.48
CA ASP A 15 -30.41 -8.02 -4.80
C ASP A 15 -30.55 -8.18 -6.31
N PHE A 16 -30.13 -9.31 -6.88
CA PHE A 16 -30.21 -9.52 -8.34
C PHE A 16 -31.65 -9.46 -8.86
N SER A 17 -32.64 -9.83 -8.04
CA SER A 17 -34.06 -9.74 -8.39
C SER A 17 -34.58 -8.32 -8.60
N GLU A 18 -33.84 -7.29 -8.15
CA GLU A 18 -34.12 -5.88 -8.39
C GLU A 18 -33.50 -5.35 -9.71
N VAL A 19 -32.69 -6.15 -10.42
CA VAL A 19 -32.10 -5.76 -11.71
C VAL A 19 -33.18 -5.80 -12.81
N PRO A 20 -33.48 -4.69 -13.50
CA PRO A 20 -34.52 -4.65 -14.52
C PRO A 20 -34.00 -5.25 -15.83
N THR A 21 -34.02 -6.58 -15.95
CA THR A 21 -33.53 -7.34 -17.11
C THR A 21 -34.19 -6.97 -18.45
N ASN A 22 -35.40 -6.40 -18.41
CA ASN A 22 -36.11 -5.89 -19.59
C ASN A 22 -35.67 -4.46 -20.02
N GLU A 23 -35.05 -3.68 -19.13
CA GLU A 23 -34.73 -2.26 -19.32
C GLU A 23 -33.22 -1.96 -19.10
N LEU A 24 -32.38 -2.97 -19.30
CA LEU A 24 -30.93 -2.92 -19.04
C LEU A 24 -30.21 -1.73 -19.68
N THR A 25 -30.63 -1.29 -20.87
CA THR A 25 -30.04 -0.13 -21.57
C THR A 25 -30.16 1.16 -20.77
N GLU A 26 -31.30 1.38 -20.10
CA GLU A 26 -31.58 2.58 -19.30
C GLU A 26 -30.87 2.51 -17.95
N TYR A 27 -30.92 1.32 -17.34
CA TYR A 27 -30.25 0.99 -16.09
C TYR A 27 -28.73 1.14 -16.18
N MET A 28 -28.10 0.59 -17.22
CA MET A 28 -26.67 0.78 -17.50
C MET A 28 -26.36 2.25 -17.79
N ARG A 29 -27.17 2.97 -18.58
CA ARG A 29 -26.96 4.40 -18.85
C ARG A 29 -26.86 5.20 -17.55
N SER A 30 -27.81 5.02 -16.64
CA SER A 30 -27.82 5.71 -15.34
C SER A 30 -26.65 5.30 -14.43
N ALA A 31 -26.20 4.04 -14.50
CA ALA A 31 -25.00 3.60 -13.78
C ALA A 31 -23.73 4.25 -14.36
N LEU A 32 -23.54 4.22 -15.68
CA LEU A 32 -22.36 4.77 -16.36
C LEU A 32 -22.25 6.30 -16.17
N GLU A 33 -23.37 7.03 -16.18
CA GLU A 33 -23.42 8.46 -15.83
C GLU A 33 -22.92 8.75 -14.41
N ALA A 34 -23.29 7.90 -13.43
CA ALA A 34 -22.76 7.98 -12.08
C ALA A 34 -21.26 7.62 -12.04
N GLY A 35 -20.82 6.62 -12.81
CA GLY A 35 -19.42 6.24 -12.97
C GLY A 35 -18.55 7.37 -13.56
N GLU A 36 -19.03 8.08 -14.58
CA GLU A 36 -18.38 9.26 -15.16
C GLU A 36 -18.16 10.35 -14.10
N LEU A 37 -19.20 10.63 -13.30
CA LEU A 37 -19.15 11.64 -12.23
C LEU A 37 -18.17 11.23 -11.12
N ILE A 38 -18.21 9.97 -10.67
CA ILE A 38 -17.31 9.44 -9.64
C ILE A 38 -15.85 9.57 -10.10
N CYS A 39 -15.51 9.08 -11.30
CA CYS A 39 -14.13 9.12 -11.80
C CYS A 39 -13.65 10.56 -12.04
N ASN A 40 -14.47 11.44 -12.63
CA ASN A 40 -14.09 12.84 -12.83
C ASN A 40 -14.00 13.66 -11.52
N SER A 41 -14.59 13.17 -10.42
CA SER A 41 -14.42 13.79 -9.10
C SER A 41 -13.03 13.56 -8.49
N VAL A 42 -12.24 12.60 -8.99
CA VAL A 42 -10.91 12.30 -8.45
C VAL A 42 -9.92 13.39 -8.89
N PRO A 43 -9.15 14.04 -7.98
CA PRO A 43 -8.21 15.09 -8.38
C PRO A 43 -7.14 14.60 -9.36
N PRO A 44 -6.76 15.40 -10.38
CA PRO A 44 -5.67 15.04 -11.29
C PRO A 44 -4.33 14.90 -10.55
N PRO A 45 -3.37 14.12 -11.09
CA PRO A 45 -2.03 14.05 -10.50
C PRO A 45 -1.41 15.45 -10.39
N PRO A 46 -0.78 15.79 -9.25
CA PRO A 46 -0.21 17.12 -9.06
C PRO A 46 1.05 17.30 -9.92
N GLY A 47 1.02 18.30 -10.81
CA GLY A 47 2.12 18.62 -11.73
C GLY A 47 1.72 18.39 -13.19
N GLY A 48 2.69 17.93 -13.99
CA GLY A 48 2.52 17.64 -15.41
C GLY A 48 2.48 18.87 -16.33
N GLU A 49 2.75 18.62 -17.60
CA GLU A 49 2.55 19.57 -18.70
C GLU A 49 1.13 19.46 -19.22
N ASP A 50 0.58 20.53 -19.82
CA ASP A 50 -0.76 20.47 -20.38
C ASP A 50 -0.77 19.56 -21.62
N PHE A 51 -1.87 18.84 -21.89
CA PHE A 51 -1.91 17.92 -23.04
C PHE A 51 -1.63 18.63 -24.38
N GLN A 52 -1.87 19.94 -24.47
CA GLN A 52 -1.58 20.75 -25.66
C GLN A 52 -0.08 21.01 -25.89
N SER A 53 0.74 21.00 -24.83
CA SER A 53 2.20 21.19 -24.90
C SER A 53 2.96 19.86 -24.84
N SER A 54 2.33 18.83 -24.27
CA SER A 54 2.91 17.50 -24.07
C SER A 54 3.20 16.79 -25.39
N ARG A 55 4.18 15.88 -25.36
CA ARG A 55 4.50 14.94 -26.45
C ARG A 55 4.66 13.53 -25.87
N PRO A 56 4.39 12.47 -26.64
CA PRO A 56 4.72 11.12 -26.20
C PRO A 56 6.23 10.99 -25.94
N ALA A 57 6.59 10.27 -24.89
CA ALA A 57 7.96 9.91 -24.56
C ALA A 57 8.49 8.76 -25.46
N LEU A 58 7.60 8.01 -26.10
CA LEU A 58 7.92 6.86 -26.94
C LEU A 58 7.54 7.11 -28.42
N SER A 59 8.32 6.53 -29.33
CA SER A 59 8.13 6.67 -30.78
C SER A 59 7.27 5.58 -31.40
N GLU A 60 7.10 4.43 -30.73
CA GLU A 60 6.39 3.26 -31.22
C GLU A 60 5.43 2.73 -30.13
N PRO A 61 4.18 2.36 -30.49
CA PRO A 61 3.18 1.86 -29.55
C PRO A 61 3.50 0.43 -29.10
N ASN A 62 3.00 0.03 -27.93
CA ASN A 62 3.10 -1.36 -27.43
C ASN A 62 4.53 -1.91 -27.30
N THR A 63 5.50 -1.04 -27.03
CA THR A 63 6.93 -1.38 -26.83
C THR A 63 7.24 -2.01 -25.48
N ALA A 64 6.36 -1.88 -24.49
CA ALA A 64 6.57 -2.42 -23.15
C ALA A 64 6.37 -3.95 -23.10
N ALA A 65 7.32 -4.67 -22.50
CA ALA A 65 7.24 -6.11 -22.23
C ALA A 65 6.85 -6.44 -20.77
N SER A 66 7.00 -5.45 -19.87
CA SER A 66 6.70 -5.54 -18.43
C SER A 66 6.32 -4.18 -17.86
N ALA A 67 5.89 -4.14 -16.59
CA ALA A 67 5.60 -2.90 -15.88
C ALA A 67 6.83 -1.99 -15.66
N LYS A 68 8.06 -2.48 -15.91
CA LYS A 68 9.29 -1.67 -15.85
C LYS A 68 9.50 -0.83 -17.11
N ASP A 69 8.90 -1.25 -18.21
CA ASP A 69 9.05 -0.61 -19.53
C ASP A 69 7.92 0.41 -19.78
N ILE A 70 6.90 0.41 -18.92
CA ILE A 70 5.83 1.42 -18.88
C ILE A 70 6.38 2.71 -18.26
N ALA A 71 6.23 3.82 -18.97
CA ALA A 71 6.57 5.14 -18.46
C ALA A 71 5.38 5.78 -17.73
N ALA A 72 5.65 6.47 -16.62
CA ALA A 72 4.70 7.41 -16.02
C ALA A 72 4.72 8.72 -16.85
N SER A 73 3.60 9.06 -17.47
CA SER A 73 3.52 10.24 -18.34
C SER A 73 3.48 11.54 -17.53
N ASN A 74 4.12 12.58 -18.07
CA ASN A 74 3.95 13.96 -17.58
C ASN A 74 2.72 14.66 -18.19
N ALA A 75 2.00 14.03 -19.13
CA ALA A 75 0.84 14.64 -19.77
C ALA A 75 -0.33 14.78 -18.80
N ARG A 76 -0.79 16.01 -18.57
CA ARG A 76 -1.98 16.30 -17.76
C ARG A 76 -3.22 16.25 -18.64
N ALA A 77 -4.18 15.41 -18.25
CA ALA A 77 -5.48 15.31 -18.89
C ALA A 77 -6.22 16.67 -18.85
N PRO A 78 -7.12 16.94 -19.82
CA PRO A 78 -7.97 18.13 -19.82
C PRO A 78 -8.70 18.34 -18.48
N GLU A 79 -8.92 19.60 -18.10
CA GLU A 79 -9.73 19.89 -16.91
C GLU A 79 -11.15 19.32 -17.07
N PRO A 80 -11.70 18.63 -16.05
CA PRO A 80 -13.04 18.09 -16.14
C PRO A 80 -14.07 19.22 -16.07
N HIS A 81 -15.27 18.97 -16.60
CA HIS A 81 -16.40 19.90 -16.50
C HIS A 81 -16.57 20.45 -15.06
N SER A 82 -16.90 21.74 -14.93
CA SER A 82 -16.90 22.48 -13.66
C SER A 82 -17.67 21.79 -12.53
N SER A 83 -18.83 21.20 -12.85
CA SER A 83 -19.64 20.41 -11.90
C SER A 83 -18.90 19.22 -11.29
N HIS A 84 -18.00 18.57 -12.05
CA HIS A 84 -17.16 17.49 -11.54
C HIS A 84 -15.91 18.04 -10.82
N GLY A 85 -15.34 19.14 -11.33
CA GLY A 85 -14.19 19.82 -10.71
C GLY A 85 -14.46 20.26 -9.27
N ASP A 86 -15.65 20.79 -8.97
CA ASP A 86 -16.04 21.18 -7.61
C ASP A 86 -16.10 20.00 -6.62
N LEU A 87 -16.31 18.78 -7.11
CA LEU A 87 -16.35 17.56 -6.29
C LEU A 87 -14.96 17.07 -5.89
N GLN A 88 -13.87 17.54 -6.51
CA GLN A 88 -12.49 17.19 -6.14
C GLN A 88 -12.14 17.57 -4.69
N LYS A 89 -12.83 18.57 -4.13
CA LYS A 89 -12.73 19.00 -2.73
C LYS A 89 -13.17 17.92 -1.73
N ALA A 90 -13.86 16.87 -2.19
CA ALA A 90 -14.23 15.70 -1.37
C ALA A 90 -13.03 14.84 -0.98
N TRP A 91 -12.00 14.80 -1.83
CA TRP A 91 -10.87 13.92 -1.70
C TRP A 91 -9.76 14.56 -0.85
N GLY A 92 -9.15 13.75 0.03
CA GLY A 92 -7.97 14.15 0.78
C GLY A 92 -6.75 14.38 -0.13
N LYS A 93 -5.66 14.89 0.44
CA LYS A 93 -4.37 15.00 -0.27
C LYS A 93 -3.88 13.60 -0.70
N PRO A 94 -3.15 13.48 -1.82
CA PRO A 94 -2.63 12.20 -2.25
C PRO A 94 -1.64 11.63 -1.23
N TYR A 95 -1.67 10.31 -1.05
CA TYR A 95 -0.68 9.59 -0.24
C TYR A 95 0.71 9.74 -0.85
N LYS A 96 1.72 9.77 0.03
CA LYS A 96 3.13 9.82 -0.37
C LYS A 96 3.75 8.43 -0.20
N PHE A 97 4.45 7.97 -1.22
CA PHE A 97 5.17 6.70 -1.27
C PHE A 97 6.62 6.96 -1.70
N SER A 98 7.52 6.01 -1.43
CA SER A 98 8.86 6.07 -2.02
C SER A 98 8.83 5.69 -3.50
N ALA A 99 9.77 6.19 -4.29
CA ALA A 99 9.89 5.83 -5.71
C ALA A 99 10.08 4.31 -5.94
N LYS A 100 10.63 3.58 -4.95
CA LYS A 100 10.77 2.13 -4.99
C LYS A 100 9.45 1.38 -4.80
N GLU A 101 8.51 1.96 -4.03
CA GLU A 101 7.18 1.39 -3.81
C GLU A 101 6.20 1.80 -4.91
N ASN A 102 6.43 2.96 -5.54
CA ASN A 102 5.56 3.53 -6.55
C ASN A 102 6.35 4.00 -7.80
N PRO A 103 6.92 3.06 -8.59
CA PRO A 103 7.72 3.41 -9.76
C PRO A 103 6.90 4.04 -10.90
N LEU A 104 5.59 3.77 -10.95
CA LEU A 104 4.64 4.24 -11.97
C LEU A 104 3.89 5.52 -11.55
N ASP A 105 4.39 6.22 -10.52
CA ASP A 105 3.87 7.47 -9.96
C ASP A 105 2.34 7.53 -9.70
N VAL A 106 1.76 6.39 -9.32
CA VAL A 106 0.32 6.25 -9.06
C VAL A 106 -0.10 7.10 -7.88
N LYS A 107 -1.06 8.02 -8.07
CA LYS A 107 -1.58 8.86 -6.98
C LYS A 107 -2.77 8.19 -6.33
N VAL A 108 -2.66 7.87 -5.04
CA VAL A 108 -3.76 7.30 -4.25
C VAL A 108 -4.37 8.39 -3.37
N TYR A 109 -5.70 8.47 -3.35
CA TYR A 109 -6.50 9.41 -2.57
C TYR A 109 -7.44 8.64 -1.62
N LYS A 110 -7.92 9.31 -0.57
CA LYS A 110 -8.92 8.78 0.36
C LYS A 110 -10.03 9.82 0.61
N MET A 111 -11.26 9.35 0.68
CA MET A 111 -12.45 10.13 1.02
C MET A 111 -13.27 9.38 2.09
N ALA A 112 -13.85 10.10 3.04
CA ALA A 112 -14.76 9.51 4.01
C ALA A 112 -16.12 9.21 3.37
N ALA A 113 -16.64 8.00 3.53
CA ALA A 113 -17.92 7.62 2.94
C ALA A 113 -19.16 8.17 3.69
N HIS A 114 -18.99 8.53 4.97
CA HIS A 114 -20.04 9.02 5.89
C HIS A 114 -21.24 8.09 6.16
N ASP A 115 -21.22 6.86 5.63
CA ASP A 115 -22.32 5.88 5.68
C ASP A 115 -22.06 4.67 6.59
N ARG A 116 -20.94 4.70 7.34
CA ARG A 116 -20.45 3.61 8.20
C ARG A 116 -19.94 2.35 7.46
N HIS A 117 -19.74 2.35 6.14
CA HIS A 117 -19.13 1.23 5.40
C HIS A 117 -17.60 1.37 5.20
N GLY A 118 -16.98 2.38 5.82
CA GLY A 118 -15.54 2.62 5.77
C GLY A 118 -15.18 3.87 4.98
N ALA A 119 -14.06 3.81 4.25
CA ALA A 119 -13.60 4.89 3.40
C ALA A 119 -13.53 4.47 1.93
N TRP A 120 -13.74 5.44 1.06
CA TRP A 120 -13.45 5.31 -0.37
C TRP A 120 -11.97 5.59 -0.62
N PHE A 121 -11.36 4.77 -1.46
CA PHE A 121 -10.03 4.99 -2.00
C PHE A 121 -10.14 5.23 -3.50
N ALA A 122 -9.36 6.16 -4.01
CA ALA A 122 -9.22 6.35 -5.45
C ALA A 122 -7.76 6.23 -5.84
N ARG A 123 -7.47 5.76 -7.05
CA ARG A 123 -6.20 5.99 -7.73
C ARG A 123 -6.43 6.77 -9.03
N ARG A 124 -5.44 7.57 -9.39
CA ARG A 124 -5.32 8.22 -10.70
C ARG A 124 -3.86 8.23 -11.13
N SER A 125 -3.60 7.79 -12.35
CA SER A 125 -2.26 7.70 -12.94
C SER A 125 -2.33 7.84 -14.46
N VAL A 126 -1.21 8.16 -15.10
CA VAL A 126 -1.11 8.32 -16.55
C VAL A 126 0.10 7.53 -17.05
N HIS A 127 -0.10 6.72 -18.09
CA HIS A 127 0.87 5.73 -18.55
C HIS A 127 1.11 5.78 -20.06
N GLU A 128 2.34 5.46 -20.45
CA GLU A 128 2.78 5.30 -21.85
C GLU A 128 3.56 3.98 -21.99
N GLY A 129 3.57 3.40 -23.21
CA GLY A 129 4.25 2.14 -23.54
C GLY A 129 3.32 0.96 -23.80
N ILE A 130 2.04 1.12 -23.46
CA ILE A 130 0.92 0.25 -23.86
C ILE A 130 -0.14 1.13 -24.53
N SER A 131 -0.74 0.66 -25.62
CA SER A 131 -1.73 1.43 -26.37
C SER A 131 -3.15 1.21 -25.84
N PHE A 132 -4.06 2.14 -26.14
CA PHE A 132 -5.42 2.13 -25.58
C PHE A 132 -6.16 0.83 -25.91
N GLU A 133 -6.09 0.37 -27.16
CA GLU A 133 -6.80 -0.84 -27.59
C GLU A 133 -6.27 -2.09 -26.85
N ARG A 134 -4.95 -2.20 -26.70
CA ARG A 134 -4.33 -3.30 -25.94
C ARG A 134 -4.72 -3.25 -24.46
N MET A 135 -4.78 -2.07 -23.85
CA MET A 135 -5.19 -1.93 -22.45
C MET A 135 -6.69 -2.22 -22.25
N LYS A 136 -7.56 -1.81 -23.19
CA LYS A 136 -8.98 -2.15 -23.22
C LYS A 136 -9.18 -3.67 -23.26
N LYS A 137 -8.56 -4.35 -24.24
CA LYS A 137 -8.62 -5.82 -24.36
C LYS A 137 -8.12 -6.52 -23.10
N ALA A 138 -7.00 -6.08 -22.55
CA ALA A 138 -6.46 -6.60 -21.29
C ALA A 138 -7.47 -6.49 -20.12
N MET A 139 -8.14 -5.34 -19.95
CA MET A 139 -9.16 -5.16 -18.91
C MET A 139 -10.45 -5.95 -19.14
N GLN A 140 -10.80 -6.23 -20.40
CA GLN A 140 -11.94 -7.10 -20.74
C GLN A 140 -11.60 -8.57 -20.47
N TRP A 141 -10.43 -9.03 -20.93
CA TRP A 141 -9.96 -10.41 -20.81
C TRP A 141 -9.58 -10.83 -19.38
N GLU A 142 -9.21 -9.89 -18.50
CA GLU A 142 -8.70 -10.15 -17.14
C GLU A 142 -9.46 -11.22 -16.33
N PHE A 143 -10.79 -11.18 -16.35
CA PHE A 143 -11.63 -12.12 -15.58
C PHE A 143 -11.70 -13.50 -16.26
N LEU A 144 -11.64 -13.53 -17.59
CA LEU A 144 -11.74 -14.74 -18.40
C LEU A 144 -10.43 -15.55 -18.34
N GLU A 145 -9.30 -14.85 -18.27
CA GLU A 145 -8.00 -15.44 -17.95
C GLU A 145 -8.04 -16.21 -16.62
N SER A 146 -8.62 -15.62 -15.58
CA SER A 146 -8.72 -16.27 -14.27
C SER A 146 -9.67 -17.46 -14.29
N LEU A 147 -10.78 -17.38 -15.03
CA LEU A 147 -11.75 -18.48 -15.21
C LEU A 147 -11.15 -19.68 -15.97
N ALA A 148 -10.10 -19.46 -16.77
CA ALA A 148 -9.42 -20.52 -17.52
C ALA A 148 -8.46 -21.36 -16.65
N ILE A 149 -8.17 -20.95 -15.40
CA ILE A 149 -7.19 -21.60 -14.53
C ILE A 149 -7.91 -22.21 -13.32
N GLU A 150 -7.94 -23.54 -13.26
CA GLU A 150 -8.50 -24.26 -12.11
C GLU A 150 -7.54 -24.24 -10.91
N GLY A 151 -8.07 -24.09 -9.68
CA GLY A 151 -7.26 -24.13 -8.47
C GLY A 151 -8.00 -23.75 -7.19
N GLY A 152 -7.23 -23.37 -6.16
CA GLY A 152 -7.75 -22.89 -4.89
C GLY A 152 -8.24 -21.44 -4.91
N PRO A 153 -8.62 -20.86 -3.76
CA PRO A 153 -9.20 -19.51 -3.68
C PRO A 153 -8.29 -18.43 -4.29
N GLY A 154 -8.78 -17.75 -5.33
CA GLY A 154 -8.02 -16.75 -6.08
C GLY A 154 -7.00 -17.31 -7.08
N ALA A 155 -7.12 -18.58 -7.48
CA ALA A 155 -6.36 -19.13 -8.61
C ALA A 155 -6.61 -18.33 -9.90
N GLY A 156 -5.60 -18.24 -10.76
CA GLY A 156 -5.66 -17.49 -12.02
C GLY A 156 -5.75 -15.96 -11.89
N ALA A 157 -5.82 -15.40 -10.67
CA ALA A 157 -6.00 -13.96 -10.47
C ALA A 157 -4.81 -13.12 -10.98
N VAL A 158 -5.02 -12.38 -12.07
CA VAL A 158 -4.07 -11.40 -12.62
C VAL A 158 -3.67 -10.36 -11.55
N ARG A 159 -4.67 -9.79 -10.87
CA ARG A 159 -4.50 -8.93 -9.69
C ARG A 159 -5.70 -9.12 -8.76
N GLY A 160 -5.49 -8.94 -7.46
CA GLY A 160 -6.56 -8.91 -6.46
C GLY A 160 -7.27 -10.25 -6.18
N ILE A 161 -8.18 -10.64 -7.08
CA ILE A 161 -9.26 -11.61 -6.87
C ILE A 161 -9.37 -12.50 -8.11
N GLY A 162 -9.60 -13.81 -7.93
CA GLY A 162 -9.82 -14.76 -9.01
C GLY A 162 -11.30 -15.01 -9.30
N VAL A 163 -11.60 -15.56 -10.47
CA VAL A 163 -12.95 -15.93 -10.91
C VAL A 163 -13.16 -17.43 -10.72
N ASP A 164 -14.22 -17.80 -9.99
CA ASP A 164 -14.62 -19.19 -9.79
C ASP A 164 -15.67 -19.63 -10.81
N SER A 165 -16.65 -18.74 -11.10
CA SER A 165 -17.70 -19.01 -12.09
C SER A 165 -18.35 -17.72 -12.61
N ARG A 166 -18.94 -17.81 -13.82
CA ARG A 166 -19.90 -16.81 -14.32
C ARG A 166 -21.31 -17.34 -14.10
N LEU A 167 -22.14 -16.56 -13.42
CA LEU A 167 -23.52 -16.89 -13.12
C LEU A 167 -24.46 -16.39 -14.21
N GLU A 168 -24.26 -15.15 -14.67
CA GLU A 168 -25.12 -14.48 -15.65
C GLU A 168 -24.30 -13.69 -16.67
N GLN A 169 -24.80 -13.55 -17.89
CA GLN A 169 -24.24 -12.68 -18.94
C GLN A 169 -25.34 -12.09 -19.83
N PHE A 170 -25.37 -10.75 -19.92
CA PHE A 170 -26.27 -9.98 -20.77
C PHE A 170 -25.46 -9.04 -21.67
N ASN A 171 -25.68 -9.13 -22.98
CA ASN A 171 -25.18 -8.15 -23.94
C ASN A 171 -26.24 -7.06 -24.15
N VAL A 172 -25.88 -5.81 -23.85
CA VAL A 172 -26.78 -4.64 -23.87
C VAL A 172 -26.50 -3.79 -25.13
N GLY A 173 -26.23 -4.47 -26.23
CA GLY A 173 -25.94 -3.88 -27.54
C GLY A 173 -24.79 -2.88 -27.47
N LYS A 174 -25.00 -1.67 -28.01
CA LYS A 174 -23.98 -0.62 -28.01
C LYS A 174 -23.62 -0.08 -26.61
N LYS A 175 -24.39 -0.37 -25.56
CA LYS A 175 -24.07 0.08 -24.19
C LYS A 175 -23.09 -0.83 -23.46
N GLY A 176 -22.74 -1.99 -24.02
CA GLY A 176 -21.73 -2.89 -23.48
C GLY A 176 -22.35 -4.13 -22.84
N GLN A 177 -21.71 -4.66 -21.80
CA GLN A 177 -22.09 -5.94 -21.18
C GLN A 177 -22.40 -5.78 -19.69
N LEU A 178 -23.30 -6.63 -19.19
CA LEU A 178 -23.58 -6.82 -17.77
C LEU A 178 -23.44 -8.29 -17.44
N GLU A 179 -22.61 -8.63 -16.46
CA GLU A 179 -22.30 -10.00 -16.06
C GLU A 179 -22.39 -10.14 -14.54
N VAL A 180 -22.78 -11.32 -14.06
CA VAL A 180 -22.68 -11.67 -12.64
C VAL A 180 -21.61 -12.74 -12.46
N TRP A 181 -20.65 -12.44 -11.60
CA TRP A 181 -19.47 -13.26 -11.36
C TRP A 181 -19.40 -13.73 -9.91
N GLN A 182 -19.09 -15.01 -9.71
CA GLN A 182 -18.64 -15.57 -8.45
C GLN A 182 -17.11 -15.55 -8.42
N LEU A 183 -16.56 -14.91 -7.39
CA LEU A 183 -15.14 -14.60 -7.28
C LEU A 183 -14.59 -15.10 -5.95
N SER A 184 -13.30 -15.44 -5.89
CA SER A 184 -12.63 -15.82 -4.65
C SER A 184 -11.25 -15.18 -4.48
N ALA A 185 -10.80 -15.04 -3.22
CA ALA A 185 -9.46 -14.55 -2.92
C ALA A 185 -8.91 -15.16 -1.61
N GLN A 186 -7.67 -15.63 -1.65
CA GLN A 186 -6.92 -15.98 -0.45
C GLN A 186 -6.26 -14.75 0.17
N PHE A 187 -6.65 -14.41 1.40
CA PHE A 187 -5.97 -13.39 2.20
C PHE A 187 -4.83 -14.04 3.02
N PRO A 188 -3.75 -13.30 3.38
CA PRO A 188 -2.66 -13.85 4.17
C PRO A 188 -3.11 -14.51 5.47
N GLY A 189 -2.38 -15.56 5.88
CA GLY A 189 -2.71 -16.36 7.05
C GLY A 189 -2.57 -15.61 8.39
N PRO A 190 -3.28 -16.05 9.44
CA PRO A 190 -4.30 -17.10 9.45
C PRO A 190 -5.70 -16.49 9.23
N THR A 191 -6.14 -16.35 7.97
CA THR A 191 -7.46 -15.83 7.64
C THR A 191 -8.17 -16.71 6.61
N THR A 192 -9.49 -16.84 6.77
CA THR A 192 -10.35 -17.61 5.88
C THR A 192 -10.34 -17.00 4.46
N PRO A 193 -10.40 -17.83 3.40
CA PRO A 193 -10.70 -17.38 2.05
C PRO A 193 -11.92 -16.46 1.99
N ARG A 194 -11.92 -15.51 1.05
CA ARG A 194 -13.08 -14.67 0.76
C ARG A 194 -13.76 -15.13 -0.51
N GLU A 195 -15.07 -15.02 -0.49
CA GLU A 195 -15.95 -15.16 -1.64
C GLU A 195 -16.62 -13.80 -1.90
N PHE A 196 -16.83 -13.46 -3.17
CA PHE A 196 -17.56 -12.26 -3.58
C PHE A 196 -18.51 -12.61 -4.71
N TYR A 197 -19.74 -12.12 -4.63
CA TYR A 197 -20.66 -12.08 -5.77
C TYR A 197 -20.72 -10.64 -6.26
N THR A 198 -20.35 -10.41 -7.52
CA THR A 198 -20.39 -9.07 -8.10
C THR A 198 -21.13 -9.05 -9.42
N MET A 199 -21.94 -8.01 -9.60
CA MET A 199 -22.45 -7.62 -10.91
C MET A 199 -21.45 -6.63 -11.52
N ARG A 200 -20.81 -7.02 -12.63
CA ARG A 200 -19.87 -6.20 -13.41
C ARG A 200 -20.57 -5.65 -14.64
N MET A 201 -20.47 -4.35 -14.86
CA MET A 201 -20.93 -3.66 -16.08
C MET A 201 -19.72 -3.10 -16.80
N THR A 202 -19.55 -3.41 -18.09
CA THR A 202 -18.44 -2.92 -18.92
C THR A 202 -18.97 -2.14 -20.12
N SER A 203 -18.31 -1.05 -20.51
CA SER A 203 -18.77 -0.20 -21.62
C SER A 203 -17.67 0.67 -22.23
N GLY A 204 -17.68 0.79 -23.57
CA GLY A 204 -16.92 1.79 -24.34
C GLY A 204 -17.73 3.04 -24.74
N ASP A 205 -18.97 3.19 -24.24
CA ASP A 205 -19.88 4.31 -24.53
C ASP A 205 -20.46 4.87 -23.21
N ALA A 206 -19.53 5.15 -22.28
CA ALA A 206 -19.77 5.49 -20.88
C ALA A 206 -19.55 6.98 -20.54
N LEU A 207 -18.73 7.69 -21.31
CA LEU A 207 -18.45 9.12 -21.10
C LEU A 207 -19.33 10.01 -21.98
N SER A 208 -19.69 11.17 -21.45
CA SER A 208 -20.49 12.19 -22.14
C SER A 208 -19.62 13.36 -22.61
N SER A 209 -20.25 14.38 -23.21
CA SER A 209 -19.60 15.64 -23.54
C SER A 209 -18.97 16.35 -22.32
N LYS A 210 -19.35 16.00 -21.08
CA LYS A 210 -18.70 16.48 -19.84
C LYS A 210 -17.25 16.01 -19.67
N SER A 211 -16.85 14.95 -20.36
CA SER A 211 -15.46 14.47 -20.42
C SER A 211 -14.73 14.90 -21.70
N SER A 212 -15.32 15.77 -22.52
CA SER A 212 -14.67 16.36 -23.69
C SER A 212 -13.89 17.62 -23.32
N ALA A 213 -12.63 17.71 -23.75
CA ALA A 213 -11.81 18.91 -23.63
C ALA A 213 -12.41 20.15 -24.32
N ASP A 214 -13.08 19.93 -25.45
CA ASP A 214 -13.56 20.98 -26.35
C ASP A 214 -15.12 21.00 -26.41
N GLY A 215 -15.79 20.20 -25.57
CA GLY A 215 -17.24 19.97 -25.61
C GLY A 215 -17.75 19.18 -26.84
N LYS A 216 -16.87 18.76 -27.76
CA LYS A 216 -17.22 18.17 -29.07
C LYS A 216 -16.73 16.74 -29.29
N HIS A 217 -15.55 16.40 -28.78
CA HIS A 217 -14.91 15.10 -28.98
C HIS A 217 -14.68 14.43 -27.62
N VAL A 218 -15.37 13.31 -27.39
CA VAL A 218 -15.16 12.45 -26.21
C VAL A 218 -13.95 11.55 -26.50
N PRO A 219 -12.94 11.48 -25.61
CA PRO A 219 -11.76 10.64 -25.83
C PRO A 219 -12.14 9.15 -25.91
N ARG A 220 -11.31 8.33 -26.56
CA ARG A 220 -11.44 6.87 -26.47
C ARG A 220 -11.34 6.46 -25.00
N HIS A 221 -12.27 5.60 -24.56
CA HIS A 221 -12.42 5.25 -23.15
C HIS A 221 -13.06 3.89 -22.98
N PHE A 222 -12.83 3.28 -21.83
CA PHE A 222 -13.48 2.05 -21.39
C PHE A 222 -13.71 2.09 -19.88
N MET A 223 -14.94 1.79 -19.46
CA MET A 223 -15.36 1.79 -18.06
C MET A 223 -15.79 0.39 -17.63
N SER A 224 -15.38 0.00 -16.42
CA SER A 224 -15.80 -1.22 -15.72
C SER A 224 -16.33 -0.82 -14.34
N MET A 225 -17.61 -1.10 -14.07
CA MET A 225 -18.26 -0.87 -12.78
C MET A 225 -18.61 -2.20 -12.12
N SER A 226 -18.14 -2.43 -10.90
CA SER A 226 -18.45 -3.63 -10.11
C SER A 226 -19.22 -3.23 -8.86
N ARG A 227 -20.37 -3.88 -8.62
CA ARG A 227 -21.13 -3.74 -7.37
C ARG A 227 -21.40 -5.11 -6.73
N PRO A 228 -21.47 -5.22 -5.39
CA PRO A 228 -21.87 -6.47 -4.74
C PRO A 228 -23.31 -6.82 -5.11
N VAL A 229 -23.60 -8.10 -5.32
CA VAL A 229 -24.96 -8.56 -5.61
C VAL A 229 -25.29 -9.81 -4.81
N THR A 230 -26.54 -9.96 -4.37
CA THR A 230 -27.06 -11.23 -3.83
C THR A 230 -27.76 -11.97 -4.96
N HIS A 231 -27.37 -13.22 -5.24
CA HIS A 231 -27.92 -14.02 -6.34
C HIS A 231 -28.75 -15.19 -5.80
N PRO A 232 -29.99 -15.43 -6.28
CA PRO A 232 -30.87 -16.45 -5.71
C PRO A 232 -30.38 -17.89 -5.93
N GLU A 233 -29.61 -18.13 -7.01
CA GLU A 233 -29.15 -19.49 -7.36
C GLU A 233 -27.91 -19.95 -6.56
N VAL A 234 -27.24 -19.05 -5.82
CA VAL A 234 -26.01 -19.38 -5.10
C VAL A 234 -26.13 -19.06 -3.62
N SER A 235 -25.77 -20.03 -2.78
CA SER A 235 -25.73 -19.90 -1.32
C SER A 235 -24.28 -19.82 -0.83
N GLU A 236 -24.09 -19.22 0.35
CA GLU A 236 -22.76 -19.02 0.96
C GLU A 236 -22.00 -20.36 1.07
N ARG A 237 -20.82 -20.47 0.44
CA ARG A 237 -20.05 -21.71 0.47
C ARG A 237 -19.37 -21.91 1.82
N SER A 238 -19.49 -23.12 2.36
CA SER A 238 -18.74 -23.54 3.56
C SER A 238 -17.22 -23.39 3.33
N GLY A 239 -16.52 -22.80 4.30
CA GLY A 239 -15.09 -22.54 4.21
C GLY A 239 -14.71 -21.15 3.69
N TYR A 240 -15.67 -20.34 3.25
CA TYR A 240 -15.46 -18.96 2.81
C TYR A 240 -16.09 -17.94 3.77
N ILE A 241 -15.65 -16.68 3.68
CA ILE A 241 -16.32 -15.52 4.28
C ILE A 241 -16.78 -14.63 3.13
N LEU A 242 -18.05 -14.26 3.10
CA LEU A 242 -18.58 -13.32 2.13
C LEU A 242 -17.94 -11.93 2.34
N GLY A 243 -17.13 -11.52 1.38
CA GLY A 243 -16.63 -10.16 1.24
C GLY A 243 -17.53 -9.35 0.31
N LYS A 244 -17.39 -8.03 0.37
CA LYS A 244 -18.04 -7.08 -0.54
C LYS A 244 -17.00 -6.10 -1.07
N TYR A 245 -17.07 -5.79 -2.36
CA TYR A 245 -16.32 -4.68 -2.92
C TYR A 245 -17.16 -3.94 -3.96
N GLU A 246 -16.95 -2.64 -3.98
CA GLU A 246 -17.63 -1.67 -4.81
C GLU A 246 -16.52 -0.98 -5.60
N SER A 247 -16.66 -0.87 -6.91
CA SER A 247 -15.61 -0.32 -7.76
C SER A 247 -16.18 0.36 -9.01
N VAL A 248 -15.55 1.46 -9.42
CA VAL A 248 -15.57 1.92 -10.81
C VAL A 248 -14.13 2.13 -11.27
N GLU A 249 -13.82 1.62 -12.44
CA GLU A 249 -12.51 1.74 -13.08
C GLU A 249 -12.72 2.27 -14.50
N LEU A 250 -11.97 3.31 -14.87
CA LEU A 250 -12.06 4.02 -16.14
C LEU A 250 -10.66 4.18 -16.71
N ILE A 251 -10.44 3.69 -17.93
CA ILE A 251 -9.32 4.14 -18.76
C ILE A 251 -9.84 5.12 -19.82
N ARG A 252 -9.05 6.14 -20.13
CA ARG A 252 -9.29 7.04 -21.26
C ARG A 252 -7.99 7.62 -21.80
N GLU A 253 -7.98 7.98 -23.07
CA GLU A 253 -6.83 8.62 -23.68
C GLU A 253 -6.71 10.11 -23.33
N ILE A 254 -5.47 10.57 -23.23
CA ILE A 254 -5.11 11.98 -23.29
C ILE A 254 -4.77 12.30 -24.76
N PRO A 255 -5.58 13.12 -25.46
CA PRO A 255 -5.51 13.23 -26.92
C PRO A 255 -4.38 14.18 -27.37
N LEU A 256 -3.14 13.68 -27.41
CA LEU A 256 -1.98 14.37 -27.99
C LEU A 256 -2.06 14.36 -29.51
N HIS A 257 -2.28 13.18 -30.08
CA HIS A 257 -2.56 12.97 -31.49
C HIS A 257 -4.08 12.83 -31.66
N ARG A 258 -4.69 13.84 -32.29
CA ARG A 258 -6.12 13.90 -32.58
C ARG A 258 -6.34 13.60 -34.06
N ASN A 259 -6.96 12.47 -34.36
CA ASN A 259 -7.47 12.21 -35.70
C ASN A 259 -8.75 13.03 -35.93
N LYS A 260 -8.82 13.68 -37.11
CA LYS A 260 -9.96 14.53 -37.49
C LYS A 260 -11.25 13.74 -37.74
N ARG A 261 -11.18 12.41 -37.78
CA ARG A 261 -12.32 11.50 -37.96
C ARG A 261 -12.59 10.54 -36.81
N SER A 262 -11.76 10.51 -35.77
CA SER A 262 -12.03 9.74 -34.53
C SER A 262 -13.07 10.44 -33.65
N ALA A 263 -14.26 10.65 -34.18
CA ALA A 263 -15.44 10.55 -33.33
C ALA A 263 -15.57 9.06 -32.95
N SER A 264 -16.04 8.75 -31.73
CA SER A 264 -16.29 7.35 -31.33
C SER A 264 -17.15 6.64 -32.38
N VAL A 265 -17.05 5.30 -32.47
CA VAL A 265 -17.82 4.47 -33.41
C VAL A 265 -19.34 4.68 -33.34
N THR A 266 -19.84 5.33 -32.28
CA THR A 266 -21.20 5.84 -32.11
C THR A 266 -21.60 6.90 -33.16
N ASN A 267 -20.69 7.77 -33.61
CA ASN A 267 -21.00 8.96 -34.43
C ASN A 267 -20.93 8.75 -35.96
N LEU A 268 -20.59 7.55 -36.44
CA LEU A 268 -20.57 7.28 -37.89
C LEU A 268 -21.97 7.33 -38.53
N ALA A 269 -23.03 7.23 -37.72
CA ALA A 269 -24.42 7.30 -38.17
C ALA A 269 -24.94 8.74 -38.39
N ASP A 270 -24.57 9.70 -37.54
CA ASP A 270 -25.13 11.07 -37.60
C ASP A 270 -24.63 11.90 -38.79
N HIS A 271 -23.45 11.57 -39.34
CA HIS A 271 -22.91 12.23 -40.53
C HIS A 271 -23.69 11.93 -41.82
N THR A 272 -24.64 10.99 -41.80
CA THR A 272 -25.52 10.71 -42.95
C THR A 272 -26.80 11.56 -42.97
N ALA A 273 -27.16 12.22 -41.86
CA ALA A 273 -28.41 12.97 -41.72
C ALA A 273 -28.24 14.50 -41.76
N ALA A 274 -27.02 15.02 -41.58
CA ALA A 274 -26.78 16.47 -41.39
C ALA A 274 -25.75 17.05 -42.39
N SER A 275 -26.14 17.20 -43.67
CA SER A 275 -25.41 18.03 -44.64
C SER A 275 -26.36 18.84 -45.53
N GLY A 276 -27.14 19.72 -44.89
CA GLY A 276 -27.97 20.70 -45.57
C GLY A 276 -27.19 21.98 -45.88
N HIS A 277 -26.74 22.13 -47.13
CA HIS A 277 -26.45 23.40 -47.81
C HIS A 277 -25.49 24.42 -47.13
N THR A 278 -24.24 24.48 -47.62
CA THR A 278 -23.65 25.75 -48.09
C THR A 278 -22.84 25.50 -49.37
N THR A 279 -22.86 26.46 -50.29
CA THR A 279 -22.44 26.28 -51.69
C THR A 279 -20.93 26.40 -51.92
N GLY A 280 -20.35 25.44 -52.65
CA GLY A 280 -19.02 25.55 -53.27
C GLY A 280 -18.89 24.54 -54.40
N ARG A 281 -18.70 25.00 -55.64
CA ARG A 281 -18.53 24.11 -56.80
C ARG A 281 -17.13 23.49 -56.75
N ASP A 282 -17.04 22.16 -56.85
CA ASP A 282 -16.14 21.60 -57.87
C ASP A 282 -16.62 20.25 -58.41
N ARG A 283 -15.98 19.83 -59.51
CA ARG A 283 -16.51 18.87 -60.50
C ARG A 283 -16.42 17.42 -60.05
N GLY A 284 -17.41 16.62 -60.45
CA GLY A 284 -17.51 15.22 -60.06
C GLY A 284 -16.43 14.32 -60.65
N SER A 285 -15.90 13.42 -59.82
CA SER A 285 -15.25 12.20 -60.28
C SER A 285 -16.31 11.13 -60.49
N THR A 286 -16.44 10.65 -61.73
CA THR A 286 -17.39 9.61 -62.11
C THR A 286 -17.09 8.27 -61.45
N ILE A 287 -18.15 7.52 -61.19
CA ILE A 287 -18.18 6.08 -60.84
C ILE A 287 -17.06 5.32 -61.55
N SER A 288 -16.12 4.76 -60.79
CA SER A 288 -15.07 3.89 -61.31
C SER A 288 -15.65 2.52 -61.64
N TYR A 289 -16.13 2.38 -62.88
CA TYR A 289 -16.52 1.11 -63.48
C TYR A 289 -15.27 0.20 -63.58
N ALA A 290 -15.14 -0.75 -62.65
CA ALA A 290 -13.96 -1.61 -62.52
C ALA A 290 -14.23 -3.10 -62.80
N GLU A 291 -15.38 -3.45 -63.40
CA GLU A 291 -15.69 -4.80 -63.89
C GLU A 291 -15.84 -4.83 -65.44
N SER A 292 -14.73 -4.61 -66.16
CA SER A 292 -14.48 -5.26 -67.47
C SER A 292 -13.10 -4.94 -68.07
N ARG A 293 -12.01 -5.45 -67.47
CA ARG A 293 -10.75 -5.64 -68.23
C ARG A 293 -10.20 -7.04 -67.98
N GLY A 294 -9.85 -7.73 -69.06
CA GLY A 294 -9.43 -9.13 -69.06
C GLY A 294 -8.06 -9.35 -68.41
N ARG A 295 -7.64 -10.63 -68.37
CA ARG A 295 -6.51 -11.16 -67.58
C ARG A 295 -5.11 -10.59 -67.87
N ASP A 296 -4.95 -9.66 -68.82
CA ASP A 296 -3.66 -9.15 -69.30
C ASP A 296 -3.41 -7.65 -69.02
N ALA A 297 -4.18 -7.04 -68.09
CA ALA A 297 -3.91 -5.67 -67.63
C ALA A 297 -2.67 -5.62 -66.72
N LYS A 298 -1.50 -5.29 -67.29
CA LYS A 298 -0.27 -5.01 -66.53
C LYS A 298 -0.52 -3.94 -65.47
N GLY A 299 -0.17 -4.24 -64.22
CA GLY A 299 -0.49 -3.42 -63.07
C GLY A 299 0.14 -2.03 -63.11
N GLU A 300 -0.71 -1.00 -63.12
CA GLU A 300 -0.33 0.36 -62.78
C GLU A 300 -0.53 0.54 -61.26
N LYS A 301 0.54 0.95 -60.58
CA LYS A 301 0.57 1.03 -59.12
C LYS A 301 -0.20 2.28 -58.68
N VAL A 302 -1.48 2.12 -58.35
CA VAL A 302 -2.27 3.21 -57.73
C VAL A 302 -1.81 3.32 -56.27
N ASP A 303 -0.78 4.14 -56.04
CA ASP A 303 -0.28 4.44 -54.70
C ASP A 303 -1.36 5.21 -53.92
N ASN A 304 -2.11 4.46 -53.11
CA ASN A 304 -3.27 4.96 -52.37
C ASN A 304 -2.81 5.80 -51.16
N HIS A 305 -2.43 7.06 -51.41
CA HIS A 305 -1.96 7.99 -50.40
C HIS A 305 -2.95 8.23 -49.23
N GLN A 306 -4.25 7.95 -49.43
CA GLN A 306 -5.24 8.09 -48.35
C GLN A 306 -5.14 6.95 -47.31
N SER A 307 -4.90 5.70 -47.73
CA SER A 307 -4.78 4.59 -46.77
C SER A 307 -3.46 4.64 -46.00
N SER A 308 -2.37 5.10 -46.64
CA SER A 308 -1.07 5.23 -45.96
C SER A 308 -1.01 6.41 -44.97
N GLN A 309 -1.74 7.51 -45.22
CA GLN A 309 -1.90 8.56 -44.21
C GLN A 309 -2.80 8.10 -43.07
N GLN A 310 -3.93 7.43 -43.37
CA GLN A 310 -4.84 6.93 -42.34
C GLN A 310 -4.19 5.88 -41.42
N ALA A 311 -3.32 5.01 -41.95
CA ALA A 311 -2.55 4.08 -41.14
C ALA A 311 -1.61 4.79 -40.15
N LYS A 312 -0.92 5.85 -40.59
CA LYS A 312 -0.03 6.66 -39.75
C LYS A 312 -0.79 7.48 -38.70
N ASP A 313 -1.94 8.04 -39.06
CA ASP A 313 -2.77 8.80 -38.12
C ASP A 313 -3.26 7.86 -36.99
N ASN A 314 -3.70 6.64 -37.32
CA ASN A 314 -4.09 5.62 -36.35
C ASN A 314 -2.90 5.16 -35.47
N GLU A 315 -1.72 4.92 -36.07
CA GLU A 315 -0.51 4.51 -35.34
C GLU A 315 -0.05 5.61 -34.35
N ALA A 316 -0.23 6.88 -34.70
CA ALA A 316 0.01 8.00 -33.81
C ALA A 316 -1.03 8.10 -32.68
N GLU A 317 -2.30 7.75 -32.92
CA GLU A 317 -3.32 7.66 -31.86
C GLU A 317 -2.96 6.60 -30.81
N GLU A 318 -2.38 5.46 -31.21
CA GLU A 318 -1.90 4.42 -30.28
C GLU A 318 -0.70 4.86 -29.41
N LEU A 319 -0.10 6.04 -29.66
CA LEU A 319 0.91 6.69 -28.81
C LEU A 319 0.30 7.66 -27.77
N ASN A 320 -1.02 7.85 -27.75
CA ASN A 320 -1.66 8.72 -26.77
C ASN A 320 -1.49 8.15 -25.34
N PRO A 321 -1.05 8.95 -24.34
CA PRO A 321 -0.97 8.51 -22.96
C PRO A 321 -2.35 8.11 -22.42
N ILE A 322 -2.40 7.02 -21.66
CA ILE A 322 -3.65 6.52 -21.09
C ILE A 322 -3.76 7.00 -19.64
N GLU A 323 -4.80 7.76 -19.34
CA GLU A 323 -5.21 8.06 -17.98
C GLU A 323 -6.03 6.89 -17.43
N TRP A 324 -5.61 6.38 -16.26
CA TRP A 324 -6.29 5.31 -15.54
C TRP A 324 -6.79 5.83 -14.20
N ILE A 325 -8.11 5.79 -14.01
CA ILE A 325 -8.81 6.16 -12.78
C ILE A 325 -9.47 4.90 -12.22
N MET A 326 -9.38 4.69 -10.91
CA MET A 326 -10.20 3.71 -10.20
C MET A 326 -10.66 4.30 -8.88
N VAL A 327 -11.91 4.03 -8.50
CA VAL A 327 -12.49 4.36 -7.20
C VAL A 327 -13.08 3.09 -6.61
N THR A 328 -12.64 2.70 -5.42
CA THR A 328 -13.09 1.47 -4.76
C THR A 328 -13.29 1.61 -3.26
N ARG A 329 -14.19 0.77 -2.74
CA ARG A 329 -14.38 0.47 -1.33
C ARG A 329 -14.53 -1.04 -1.18
N SER A 330 -13.90 -1.63 -0.16
CA SER A 330 -14.03 -3.05 0.12
C SER A 330 -14.17 -3.32 1.61
N ASP A 331 -15.09 -4.21 1.95
CA ASP A 331 -15.22 -4.84 3.25
C ASP A 331 -14.96 -6.36 3.08
N PRO A 332 -13.82 -6.89 3.53
CA PRO A 332 -13.50 -8.31 3.40
C PRO A 332 -14.33 -9.21 4.33
N GLY A 333 -15.21 -8.63 5.16
CA GLY A 333 -16.08 -9.39 6.06
C GLY A 333 -15.37 -10.12 7.19
N GLY A 334 -16.19 -10.69 8.08
CA GLY A 334 -15.73 -11.43 9.26
C GLY A 334 -15.01 -10.55 10.28
N GLY A 335 -14.03 -11.12 10.97
CA GLY A 335 -13.37 -10.49 12.12
C GLY A 335 -12.19 -9.55 11.81
N ILE A 336 -11.92 -9.17 10.56
CA ILE A 336 -10.78 -8.29 10.24
C ILE A 336 -11.13 -6.84 10.58
N PRO A 337 -10.39 -6.15 11.48
CA PRO A 337 -10.69 -4.76 11.81
C PRO A 337 -10.49 -3.83 10.61
N ARG A 338 -11.50 -3.03 10.26
CA ARG A 338 -11.49 -2.14 9.08
C ARG A 338 -10.28 -1.20 9.01
N PHE A 339 -9.77 -0.69 10.15
CA PHE A 339 -8.56 0.15 10.16
C PHE A 339 -7.30 -0.58 9.66
N MET A 340 -7.28 -1.92 9.73
CA MET A 340 -6.20 -2.75 9.20
C MET A 340 -6.30 -2.86 7.68
N VAL A 341 -7.52 -3.03 7.16
CA VAL A 341 -7.83 -3.02 5.73
C VAL A 341 -7.44 -1.65 5.15
N GLU A 342 -8.02 -0.56 5.66
CA GLU A 342 -7.77 0.81 5.21
C GLU A 342 -6.30 1.24 5.23
N ARG A 343 -5.46 0.61 6.07
CA ARG A 343 -4.02 0.87 6.14
C ARG A 343 -3.22 0.07 5.10
N GLY A 344 -3.73 -1.08 4.65
CA GLY A 344 -3.12 -1.88 3.59
C GLY A 344 -3.52 -1.44 2.18
N THR A 345 -4.78 -0.99 2.01
CA THR A 345 -5.37 -0.63 0.72
C THR A 345 -4.51 0.29 -0.16
N PRO A 346 -3.87 1.37 0.35
CA PRO A 346 -3.10 2.25 -0.53
C PRO A 346 -1.90 1.57 -1.19
N SER A 347 -1.21 0.67 -0.48
CA SER A 347 -0.04 -0.05 -1.02
C SER A 347 -0.44 -1.21 -1.93
N SER A 348 -1.56 -1.89 -1.68
CA SER A 348 -2.04 -2.94 -2.57
C SER A 348 -2.50 -2.37 -3.91
N ILE A 349 -3.22 -1.23 -3.89
CA ILE A 349 -3.68 -0.53 -5.09
C ILE A 349 -2.53 -0.20 -6.04
N ILE A 350 -1.36 0.20 -5.51
CA ILE A 350 -0.17 0.49 -6.32
C ILE A 350 0.44 -0.79 -6.88
N ALA A 351 0.60 -1.82 -6.06
CA ALA A 351 1.16 -3.10 -6.48
C ALA A 351 0.32 -3.79 -7.56
N ASP A 352 -0.99 -3.62 -7.55
CA ASP A 352 -1.90 -4.18 -8.55
C ASP A 352 -1.80 -3.48 -9.91
N VAL A 353 -1.31 -2.23 -9.98
CA VAL A 353 -0.98 -1.55 -11.25
C VAL A 353 0.20 -2.23 -11.94
N SER A 354 1.27 -2.52 -11.18
CA SER A 354 2.44 -3.21 -11.73
C SER A 354 2.08 -4.63 -12.18
N LYS A 355 1.33 -5.41 -11.39
CA LYS A 355 0.92 -6.77 -11.80
C LYS A 355 0.09 -6.77 -13.09
N PHE A 356 -0.84 -5.82 -13.23
CA PHE A 356 -1.64 -5.70 -14.44
C PHE A 356 -0.76 -5.43 -15.67
N PHE A 357 0.21 -4.51 -15.58
CA PHE A 357 1.12 -4.26 -16.70
C PHE A 357 2.11 -5.40 -16.95
N ASP A 358 2.66 -6.03 -15.92
CA ASP A 358 3.52 -7.22 -16.08
C ASP A 358 2.77 -8.33 -16.86
N TRP A 359 1.50 -8.59 -16.52
CA TRP A 359 0.66 -9.53 -17.26
C TRP A 359 0.30 -9.04 -18.67
N ALA A 360 -0.30 -7.85 -18.79
CA ALA A 360 -0.80 -7.33 -20.07
C ALA A 360 0.30 -7.09 -21.10
N CYS A 361 1.53 -6.75 -20.68
CA CYS A 361 2.68 -6.55 -21.55
C CYS A 361 3.39 -7.86 -21.92
N SER A 362 3.34 -8.90 -21.07
CA SER A 362 3.97 -10.20 -21.35
C SER A 362 3.24 -11.04 -22.41
N LYS A 363 1.93 -10.88 -22.58
CA LYS A 363 1.17 -11.53 -23.65
C LYS A 363 1.57 -10.98 -25.03
N LYS A 364 1.66 -11.84 -26.04
CA LYS A 364 1.93 -11.40 -27.43
C LYS A 364 0.68 -10.85 -28.11
N ASP A 365 -0.44 -11.51 -27.84
CA ASP A 365 -1.76 -11.14 -28.29
C ASP A 365 -2.75 -11.32 -27.13
N ILE A 366 -3.81 -10.53 -27.11
CA ILE A 366 -4.85 -10.57 -26.08
C ILE A 366 -6.18 -10.68 -26.82
N PRO A 367 -6.93 -11.79 -26.65
CA PRO A 367 -8.20 -11.96 -27.32
C PRO A 367 -9.18 -10.84 -26.98
N ASP A 368 -10.04 -10.52 -27.93
CA ASP A 368 -11.00 -9.44 -27.90
C ASP A 368 -12.42 -9.97 -27.69
N PRO A 369 -13.00 -9.82 -26.48
CA PRO A 369 -14.34 -10.34 -26.20
C PRO A 369 -15.49 -9.71 -27.01
N GLU A 370 -15.22 -8.68 -27.81
CA GLU A 370 -16.19 -8.08 -28.72
C GLU A 370 -16.13 -8.68 -30.14
N ASN A 371 -15.01 -9.32 -30.52
CA ASN A 371 -14.75 -9.75 -31.91
C ASN A 371 -14.35 -11.23 -32.07
N ASP A 372 -13.72 -11.85 -31.08
CA ASP A 372 -13.18 -13.21 -31.16
C ASP A 372 -14.15 -14.28 -30.60
N ASP A 373 -14.01 -15.54 -31.02
CA ASP A 373 -14.78 -16.64 -30.41
C ASP A 373 -14.26 -16.92 -28.98
N MET A 374 -15.08 -16.52 -28.02
CA MET A 374 -14.83 -16.67 -26.59
C MET A 374 -14.62 -18.12 -26.14
N GLY A 375 -15.29 -19.08 -26.78
CA GLY A 375 -15.13 -20.51 -26.46
C GLY A 375 -13.77 -21.02 -26.92
N GLU A 376 -13.41 -20.71 -28.17
CA GLU A 376 -12.09 -21.07 -28.72
C GLU A 376 -10.96 -20.40 -27.94
N ALA A 377 -11.07 -19.09 -27.66
CA ALA A 377 -10.07 -18.34 -26.91
C ALA A 377 -9.86 -18.86 -25.48
N LEU A 378 -10.94 -19.24 -24.77
CA LEU A 378 -10.85 -19.85 -23.44
C LEU A 378 -10.19 -21.24 -23.48
N GLU A 379 -10.49 -22.07 -24.48
CA GLU A 379 -9.85 -23.39 -24.66
C GLU A 379 -8.37 -23.26 -25.04
N ILE A 380 -7.99 -22.25 -25.81
CA ILE A 380 -6.59 -21.91 -26.10
C ILE A 380 -5.85 -21.51 -24.82
N VAL A 381 -6.46 -20.69 -23.95
CA VAL A 381 -5.83 -20.32 -22.66
C VAL A 381 -5.75 -21.54 -21.73
N ARG A 382 -6.79 -22.38 -21.65
CA ARG A 382 -6.78 -23.63 -20.86
C ARG A 382 -5.69 -24.60 -21.30
N THR A 383 -5.45 -24.74 -22.60
CA THR A 383 -4.40 -25.63 -23.14
C THR A 383 -2.99 -25.04 -23.06
N GLN A 384 -2.86 -23.71 -22.93
CA GLN A 384 -1.58 -23.03 -22.69
C GLN A 384 -1.28 -22.82 -21.19
N ALA A 385 -2.28 -22.94 -20.32
CA ALA A 385 -2.09 -22.88 -18.87
C ALA A 385 -1.17 -24.02 -18.41
N PRO A 386 -0.17 -23.75 -17.55
CA PRO A 386 0.69 -24.79 -17.02
C PRO A 386 -0.15 -25.72 -16.13
N THR A 387 -0.29 -26.97 -16.56
CA THR A 387 -0.98 -28.01 -15.79
C THR A 387 -0.10 -28.48 -14.65
N ASP A 388 -0.39 -28.00 -13.43
CA ASP A 388 0.14 -28.58 -12.20
C ASP A 388 -0.45 -29.99 -12.00
N GLY A 389 0.21 -30.99 -12.60
CA GLY A 389 -0.07 -32.41 -12.39
C GLY A 389 -0.45 -33.18 -13.66
N SER A 390 0.53 -33.82 -14.29
CA SER A 390 0.31 -34.90 -15.25
C SER A 390 -0.24 -36.14 -14.55
N ALA A 391 -1.55 -36.16 -14.29
CA ALA A 391 -2.28 -37.36 -13.87
C ALA A 391 -2.61 -38.22 -15.09
N ASP A 392 -1.61 -38.97 -15.58
CA ASP A 392 -1.80 -39.90 -16.70
C ASP A 392 -2.87 -40.95 -16.38
N ARG A 393 -3.88 -41.02 -17.24
CA ARG A 393 -4.99 -41.98 -17.16
C ARG A 393 -4.53 -43.36 -17.65
N ALA A 394 -3.79 -44.09 -16.81
CA ALA A 394 -3.49 -45.51 -17.03
C ALA A 394 -4.39 -46.40 -16.15
N ALA A 395 -4.89 -47.50 -16.71
CA ALA A 395 -5.85 -48.38 -16.04
C ALA A 395 -5.23 -49.19 -14.88
N ALA A 396 -6.06 -49.52 -13.88
CA ALA A 396 -5.67 -50.39 -12.77
C ALA A 396 -5.24 -51.80 -13.25
N PRO A 397 -4.30 -52.45 -12.53
CA PRO A 397 -4.77 -53.48 -11.59
C PRO A 397 -4.00 -53.61 -10.25
N ALA A 398 -4.75 -54.08 -9.25
CA ALA A 398 -4.40 -54.88 -8.07
C ALA A 398 -2.99 -54.88 -7.41
N ALA A 399 -2.97 -54.40 -6.16
CA ALA A 399 -2.52 -55.09 -4.92
C ALA A 399 -1.02 -55.16 -4.48
N GLU A 400 -0.89 -55.00 -3.15
CA GLU A 400 0.20 -55.36 -2.21
C GLU A 400 1.42 -54.42 -1.94
N LYS A 401 1.43 -53.93 -0.68
CA LYS A 401 2.54 -53.84 0.31
C LYS A 401 3.62 -52.73 0.23
N ILE A 402 3.50 -51.82 1.22
CA ILE A 402 4.52 -51.34 2.18
C ILE A 402 5.90 -50.93 1.64
N SER A 403 6.23 -49.64 1.76
CA SER A 403 7.39 -49.18 2.57
C SER A 403 7.32 -47.69 2.89
N VAL A 404 8.00 -47.30 3.97
CA VAL A 404 8.11 -45.93 4.51
C VAL A 404 9.45 -45.35 4.08
N GLU A 405 9.48 -44.13 3.56
CA GLU A 405 10.65 -43.26 3.78
C GLU A 405 10.30 -41.77 3.65
N SER A 406 11.04 -40.95 4.39
CA SER A 406 10.80 -39.52 4.59
C SER A 406 11.93 -38.67 3.99
N GLY A 407 11.59 -37.72 3.13
CA GLY A 407 12.52 -36.74 2.55
C GLY A 407 11.84 -35.37 2.40
N PRO A 408 12.60 -34.26 2.43
CA PRO A 408 12.02 -32.92 2.58
C PRO A 408 11.45 -32.38 1.26
N THR A 409 10.22 -31.88 1.29
CA THR A 409 9.63 -31.11 0.19
C THR A 409 10.21 -29.70 0.14
N THR A 410 10.97 -29.41 -0.92
CA THR A 410 11.35 -28.06 -1.32
C THR A 410 10.08 -27.26 -1.66
N GLU A 411 9.82 -26.17 -0.94
CA GLU A 411 8.66 -25.30 -1.22
C GLU A 411 8.85 -24.54 -2.54
N VAL A 412 7.97 -24.83 -3.51
CA VAL A 412 7.82 -24.01 -4.72
C VAL A 412 6.92 -22.81 -4.40
N PRO A 413 7.31 -21.57 -4.73
CA PRO A 413 6.56 -20.38 -4.31
C PRO A 413 5.31 -20.16 -5.17
N ALA A 414 4.14 -20.50 -4.63
CA ALA A 414 2.84 -20.16 -5.23
C ALA A 414 2.68 -18.63 -5.37
N GLN A 415 2.40 -18.17 -6.58
CA GLN A 415 2.15 -16.77 -6.91
C GLN A 415 0.71 -16.39 -6.55
N GLY A 416 0.53 -15.37 -5.70
CA GLY A 416 -0.79 -14.96 -5.21
C GLY A 416 -0.87 -13.45 -4.98
N GLY A 417 -1.99 -12.84 -5.39
CA GLY A 417 -2.19 -11.39 -5.46
C GLY A 417 -2.42 -10.66 -4.13
N TYR A 418 -2.81 -9.38 -4.26
CA TYR A 418 -3.22 -8.43 -3.21
C TYR A 418 -2.24 -8.11 -2.04
N LEU A 419 -1.57 -9.07 -1.37
CA LEU A 419 -0.94 -8.83 -0.05
C LEU A 419 0.49 -9.36 0.20
N ASP A 420 1.26 -9.69 -0.85
CA ASP A 420 2.65 -10.17 -0.70
C ASP A 420 3.64 -9.12 -0.14
N SER A 421 3.22 -7.85 -0.03
CA SER A 421 3.98 -6.76 0.61
C SER A 421 4.28 -7.03 2.10
N ALA A 422 3.54 -7.92 2.76
CA ALA A 422 3.83 -8.37 4.12
C ALA A 422 5.16 -9.16 4.24
N LYS A 423 5.60 -9.88 3.19
CA LYS A 423 6.81 -10.71 3.25
C LYS A 423 8.11 -9.88 3.25
N ARG A 424 8.16 -8.76 2.50
CA ARG A 424 9.37 -7.92 2.40
C ARG A 424 9.73 -7.17 3.68
N ILE A 425 8.78 -6.95 4.59
CA ILE A 425 9.00 -6.22 5.86
C ILE A 425 9.63 -7.11 6.94
N ILE A 426 9.48 -8.43 6.84
CA ILE A 426 9.99 -9.37 7.87
C ILE A 426 11.44 -9.78 7.55
N GLY A 427 11.80 -9.98 6.29
CA GLY A 427 13.16 -10.39 5.89
C GLY A 427 14.23 -9.30 6.01
N ALA A 428 13.90 -8.04 5.71
CA ALA A 428 14.87 -6.93 5.75
C ALA A 428 15.03 -6.28 7.13
N GLY A 429 14.35 -6.81 8.17
CA GLY A 429 14.21 -6.17 9.48
C GLY A 429 15.21 -6.60 10.55
N VAL A 430 16.15 -7.51 10.24
CA VAL A 430 17.06 -8.11 11.24
C VAL A 430 18.50 -7.57 11.13
N ASP A 431 19.01 -7.34 9.91
CA ASP A 431 20.40 -6.88 9.70
C ASP A 431 20.61 -5.37 9.94
N ALA A 432 19.54 -4.59 10.07
CA ALA A 432 19.60 -3.13 10.23
C ALA A 432 19.74 -2.65 11.68
N TYR A 433 19.84 -3.54 12.67
CA TYR A 433 19.92 -3.14 14.09
C TYR A 433 20.70 -4.11 14.99
N ALA A 434 21.98 -4.32 14.69
CA ALA A 434 22.95 -4.87 15.65
C ALA A 434 24.12 -3.89 15.82
N PRO A 435 24.28 -3.21 16.98
CA PRO A 435 25.45 -2.39 17.22
C PRO A 435 26.70 -3.27 17.36
N ALA A 436 27.85 -2.76 16.89
CA ALA A 436 29.10 -3.50 16.68
C ALA A 436 29.54 -4.47 17.81
N PRO A 437 29.40 -4.17 19.12
CA PRO A 437 29.84 -5.08 20.19
C PRO A 437 29.07 -6.41 20.27
N VAL A 438 27.94 -6.55 19.58
CA VAL A 438 27.10 -7.76 19.62
C VAL A 438 27.42 -8.72 18.47
N ALA A 439 28.07 -8.25 17.40
CA ALA A 439 28.47 -9.08 16.26
C ALA A 439 29.63 -10.04 16.59
N GLU A 440 30.39 -9.74 17.65
CA GLU A 440 31.55 -10.53 18.10
C GLU A 440 31.14 -11.83 18.84
N TRP A 441 29.90 -11.90 19.35
CA TRP A 441 29.38 -13.05 20.14
C TRP A 441 28.55 -14.06 19.33
N LEU A 442 28.45 -13.87 18.00
CA LEU A 442 27.51 -14.62 17.14
C LEU A 442 28.15 -15.47 16.03
N LYS A 443 29.47 -15.73 16.12
CA LYS A 443 30.16 -16.62 15.19
C LYS A 443 30.16 -18.07 15.70
N PRO A 444 29.68 -19.05 14.92
CA PRO A 444 29.85 -20.46 15.25
C PRO A 444 31.33 -20.89 15.12
N GLU A 445 31.80 -21.67 16.07
CA GLU A 445 33.10 -22.32 16.09
C GLU A 445 33.07 -23.59 15.24
N GLN A 446 33.79 -23.65 14.10
CA GLN A 446 34.21 -24.91 13.47
C GLN A 446 35.54 -24.79 12.69
N ALA A 447 36.49 -25.64 13.10
CA ALA A 447 37.58 -26.29 12.35
C ALA A 447 38.60 -25.45 11.56
N GLU A 448 39.88 -25.68 11.90
CA GLU A 448 41.07 -25.18 11.18
C GLU A 448 41.29 -25.85 9.82
N VAL A 449 41.80 -25.08 8.84
CA VAL A 449 42.87 -25.53 7.94
C VAL A 449 43.81 -24.33 7.68
N ASN A 450 45.11 -24.54 7.85
CA ASN A 450 46.13 -23.52 7.56
C ASN A 450 46.23 -23.19 6.06
N ASN A 451 46.45 -21.92 5.74
CA ASN A 451 47.46 -21.49 4.76
C ASN A 451 47.83 -20.02 4.98
N VAL A 452 49.08 -19.70 4.65
CA VAL A 452 49.74 -18.40 4.88
C VAL A 452 49.81 -17.64 3.56
N ASP A 453 49.60 -16.32 3.58
CA ASP A 453 50.51 -15.32 2.97
C ASP A 453 49.97 -13.88 3.09
N ASP A 454 50.93 -12.96 3.11
CA ASP A 454 50.88 -11.49 3.24
C ASP A 454 49.92 -10.80 2.21
N ASP A 455 49.49 -9.53 2.31
CA ASP A 455 50.29 -8.34 2.66
C ASP A 455 49.44 -7.04 2.80
N LEU A 456 49.97 -6.05 3.53
CA LEU A 456 49.79 -4.58 3.45
C LEU A 456 48.39 -3.91 3.22
N SER A 457 47.98 -3.03 4.16
CA SER A 457 48.22 -1.55 4.05
C SER A 457 47.25 -0.65 4.85
N SER A 458 47.82 0.24 5.69
CA SER A 458 47.35 1.61 6.02
C SER A 458 45.94 1.79 6.65
N ASP A 459 45.83 2.02 7.97
CA ASP A 459 45.76 3.34 8.66
C ASP A 459 44.52 4.20 8.35
N SER A 460 43.93 5.01 9.24
CA SER A 460 43.91 5.21 10.71
C SER A 460 42.75 6.24 10.95
N SER A 461 42.31 6.68 12.12
CA SER A 461 42.41 6.33 13.56
C SER A 461 41.20 7.02 14.24
N SER A 462 40.72 6.49 15.37
CA SER A 462 39.57 7.05 16.10
C SER A 462 39.95 8.19 17.05
N TYR A 463 39.02 9.11 17.31
CA TYR A 463 39.18 10.17 18.32
C TYR A 463 38.04 10.12 19.36
N GLN A 464 38.40 9.73 20.57
CA GLN A 464 37.72 9.97 21.86
C GLN A 464 38.85 10.33 22.85
N SER A 465 38.71 11.12 23.91
CA SER A 465 37.76 12.09 24.47
C SER A 465 38.34 12.46 25.84
N ALA A 466 38.02 13.67 26.33
CA ALA A 466 37.93 14.05 27.75
C ALA A 466 39.19 14.23 28.64
N ASP A 467 39.26 15.42 29.27
CA ASP A 467 39.41 15.70 30.72
C ASP A 467 40.71 15.25 31.48
N ASP A 468 41.22 15.92 32.52
CA ASP A 468 41.03 17.25 33.17
C ASP A 468 42.22 17.47 34.16
N PHE A 469 42.19 18.53 34.96
CA PHE A 469 43.04 18.92 36.11
C PHE A 469 44.23 19.86 35.85
N GLY A 470 44.19 21.00 36.55
CA GLY A 470 45.30 21.94 36.67
C GLY A 470 45.73 22.14 38.13
N HIS A 471 46.81 22.90 38.32
CA HIS A 471 47.13 23.55 39.60
C HIS A 471 48.09 24.74 39.40
N ALA A 472 48.15 25.62 40.41
CA ALA A 472 49.06 26.77 40.61
C ALA A 472 50.43 26.69 39.89
N GLY A 473 51.02 27.77 39.35
CA GLY A 473 51.14 29.14 39.86
C GLY A 473 52.63 29.49 40.06
N VAL A 474 52.98 30.69 40.55
CA VAL A 474 54.33 31.13 41.04
C VAL A 474 55.31 31.77 40.02
N LEU A 475 55.48 33.11 40.12
CA LEU A 475 56.71 33.93 39.90
C LEU A 475 57.37 33.94 38.47
N SER A 476 58.23 34.89 38.05
CA SER A 476 58.69 36.18 38.61
C SER A 476 59.28 37.11 37.53
N THR A 477 59.27 38.43 37.84
CA THR A 477 60.27 39.49 37.54
C THR A 477 61.20 39.48 36.31
N ASP A 478 61.19 40.63 35.63
CA ASP A 478 62.27 41.32 34.91
C ASP A 478 63.73 40.84 35.05
N SER A 479 64.43 40.82 33.90
CA SER A 479 65.89 41.02 33.81
C SER A 479 66.30 41.71 32.51
N LEU A 480 66.60 43.02 32.59
CA LEU A 480 67.49 43.77 31.69
C LEU A 480 68.97 43.36 31.99
N PRO A 481 70.05 43.78 31.26
CA PRO A 481 70.20 45.00 30.43
C PRO A 481 71.16 44.91 29.20
N LEU A 482 71.65 46.09 28.74
CA LEU A 482 72.75 46.41 27.80
C LEU A 482 72.34 46.48 26.30
N SER A 483 72.23 47.68 25.71
CA SER A 483 73.30 48.56 25.15
C SER A 483 73.73 48.11 23.73
N ASP A 484 73.93 48.97 22.72
CA ASP A 484 74.34 50.39 22.71
C ASP A 484 73.97 51.08 21.35
N THR A 485 74.24 52.39 21.23
CA THR A 485 74.56 53.14 19.97
C THR A 485 73.47 53.99 19.27
N GLN A 486 73.48 55.30 19.60
CA GLN A 486 73.37 56.51 18.73
C GLN A 486 72.04 56.99 18.08
N GLN A 487 71.41 57.94 18.79
CA GLN A 487 71.05 59.33 18.39
C GLN A 487 70.73 59.74 16.93
N SER A 488 69.61 60.47 16.74
CA SER A 488 69.61 61.86 16.21
C SER A 488 68.22 62.54 16.19
N ILE A 489 68.05 63.66 16.91
CA ILE A 489 66.97 64.69 16.73
C ILE A 489 67.50 66.05 17.26
N PRO A 490 67.22 67.21 16.61
CA PRO A 490 67.54 68.54 17.15
C PRO A 490 66.32 69.46 17.44
N SER A 491 66.27 70.17 18.60
CA SER A 491 65.52 71.45 18.79
C SER A 491 65.97 72.29 20.03
N SER A 492 66.68 73.42 19.81
CA SER A 492 66.64 74.77 20.49
C SER A 492 66.50 75.05 22.03
N SER A 493 67.52 75.74 22.60
CA SER A 493 67.50 77.04 23.39
C SER A 493 67.24 77.19 24.93
N GLY A 494 68.16 77.88 25.69
CA GLY A 494 67.80 78.92 26.72
C GLY A 494 68.41 79.00 28.18
N SER A 495 69.50 79.78 28.39
CA SER A 495 70.12 80.52 29.56
C SER A 495 69.77 80.49 31.11
N ALA A 496 70.84 80.44 31.96
CA ALA A 496 71.33 81.34 33.07
C ALA A 496 70.76 81.48 34.55
N ILE A 497 71.42 80.82 35.55
CA ILE A 497 72.29 81.31 36.69
C ILE A 497 71.83 82.18 37.96
N THR A 498 72.02 81.59 39.19
CA THR A 498 72.30 82.16 40.60
C THR A 498 71.24 82.91 41.48
N THR A 499 71.51 83.34 42.75
CA THR A 499 71.59 82.62 44.09
C THR A 499 71.63 83.59 45.34
N GLY A 500 71.37 83.14 46.59
CA GLY A 500 71.79 83.77 47.89
C GLY A 500 70.75 84.03 49.03
N ILE A 501 71.04 83.72 50.32
CA ILE A 501 70.08 83.74 51.47
C ILE A 501 70.71 84.26 52.81
N SER A 502 69.97 85.07 53.61
CA SER A 502 70.16 85.23 55.09
C SER A 502 69.04 86.07 55.77
N HIS A 503 67.86 85.48 56.03
CA HIS A 503 66.71 86.18 56.67
C HIS A 503 66.03 85.30 57.76
N HIS A 504 66.84 84.51 58.46
CA HIS A 504 66.39 83.23 59.02
C HIS A 504 65.45 83.31 60.24
N ASP A 505 65.59 84.31 61.12
CA ASP A 505 64.81 84.32 62.38
C ASP A 505 63.35 84.78 62.18
N ARG A 506 63.13 85.67 61.21
CA ARG A 506 61.77 86.03 60.72
C ARG A 506 61.20 84.97 59.77
N GLU A 507 62.00 83.98 59.36
CA GLU A 507 61.49 82.77 58.70
C GLU A 507 60.88 81.79 59.70
N LEU A 508 61.41 81.62 60.93
CA LEU A 508 60.87 80.62 61.88
C LEU A 508 59.38 80.80 62.20
N ARG A 509 58.92 82.02 62.51
CA ARG A 509 57.46 82.27 62.71
C ARG A 509 56.64 82.19 61.43
N LYS A 510 57.25 82.42 60.25
CA LYS A 510 56.61 82.13 58.97
C LYS A 510 56.55 80.63 58.70
N LEU A 511 57.55 79.86 59.15
CA LEU A 511 57.63 78.40 59.02
C LEU A 511 56.56 77.73 59.88
N ASP A 512 56.29 78.19 61.11
CA ASP A 512 55.18 77.65 61.91
C ASP A 512 53.81 77.93 61.27
N GLN A 513 53.55 79.18 60.84
CA GLN A 513 52.31 79.50 60.11
C GLN A 513 52.22 78.80 58.74
N HIS A 514 53.36 78.49 58.11
CA HIS A 514 53.42 77.71 56.88
C HIS A 514 53.22 76.22 57.15
N LYS A 515 53.69 75.71 58.29
CA LYS A 515 53.49 74.34 58.78
C LYS A 515 52.02 74.08 59.07
N GLU A 516 51.34 74.94 59.83
CA GLU A 516 49.88 74.82 60.02
C GLU A 516 49.10 74.88 58.69
N LYS A 517 49.51 75.74 57.75
CA LYS A 517 48.92 75.81 56.42
C LYS A 517 49.24 74.59 55.54
N LEU A 518 50.39 73.95 55.73
CA LEU A 518 50.75 72.70 55.08
C LEU A 518 49.98 71.53 55.70
N ASP A 519 49.86 71.46 57.03
CA ASP A 519 49.12 70.43 57.75
C ASP A 519 47.63 70.50 57.42
N HIS A 520 47.03 71.70 57.36
CA HIS A 520 45.66 71.89 56.86
C HIS A 520 45.51 71.50 55.38
N LYS A 521 46.51 71.76 54.53
CA LYS A 521 46.51 71.30 53.12
C LYS A 521 46.68 69.78 53.00
N LEU A 522 47.47 69.15 53.87
CA LEU A 522 47.67 67.71 53.92
C LEU A 522 46.42 67.00 54.46
N ALA A 523 45.78 67.53 55.49
CA ALA A 523 44.47 67.06 55.98
C ALA A 523 43.42 67.12 54.87
N LYS A 524 43.28 68.28 54.19
CA LYS A 524 42.33 68.45 53.08
C LYS A 524 42.67 67.56 51.87
N LYS A 525 43.94 67.28 51.60
CA LYS A 525 44.34 66.30 50.56
C LYS A 525 43.98 64.88 50.98
N ARG A 526 44.27 64.46 52.22
CA ARG A 526 43.92 63.13 52.74
C ARG A 526 42.41 62.90 52.77
N GLU A 527 41.62 63.91 53.12
CA GLU A 527 40.16 63.84 53.09
C GLU A 527 39.62 63.72 51.64
N ALA A 528 40.16 64.52 50.71
CA ALA A 528 39.80 64.41 49.29
C ALA A 528 40.22 63.06 48.68
N GLU A 529 41.36 62.51 49.09
CA GLU A 529 41.86 61.20 48.65
C GLU A 529 41.04 60.05 49.25
N ALA A 530 40.69 60.11 50.54
CA ALA A 530 39.79 59.16 51.20
C ALA A 530 38.38 59.18 50.56
N ASN A 531 37.82 60.36 50.28
CA ASN A 531 36.54 60.47 49.57
C ASN A 531 36.62 59.92 48.13
N LYS A 532 37.75 60.13 47.44
CA LYS A 532 37.98 59.53 46.11
C LYS A 532 38.07 58.01 46.18
N LEU A 533 38.82 57.47 47.15
CA LEU A 533 38.94 56.02 47.39
C LEU A 533 37.58 55.39 47.73
N ASN A 534 36.82 55.94 48.67
CA ASN A 534 35.46 55.47 48.98
C ASN A 534 34.54 55.51 47.75
N SER A 535 34.64 56.56 46.90
CA SER A 535 33.83 56.66 45.67
C SER A 535 34.23 55.65 44.58
N GLN A 536 35.50 55.21 44.56
CA GLN A 536 35.99 54.16 43.65
C GLN A 536 35.67 52.77 44.20
N GLN A 537 35.82 52.56 45.50
CA GLN A 537 35.51 51.29 46.17
C GLN A 537 34.01 50.98 46.10
N GLY A 538 33.13 51.94 46.40
CA GLY A 538 31.68 51.74 46.28
C GLY A 538 31.20 51.46 44.84
N LYS A 539 31.91 51.95 43.82
CA LYS A 539 31.68 51.58 42.41
C LYS A 539 32.18 50.16 42.12
N SER A 540 33.40 49.82 42.55
CA SER A 540 33.97 48.48 42.38
C SER A 540 33.12 47.40 43.05
N GLU A 541 32.64 47.63 44.27
CA GLU A 541 31.77 46.71 45.00
C GLU A 541 30.39 46.55 44.34
N ALA A 542 29.80 47.65 43.83
CA ALA A 542 28.53 47.59 43.09
C ALA A 542 28.67 46.82 41.77
N ASP A 543 29.77 47.00 41.04
CA ASP A 543 30.01 46.30 39.77
C ASP A 543 30.39 44.82 40.01
N GLN A 544 31.15 44.51 41.07
CA GLN A 544 31.38 43.12 41.51
C GLN A 544 30.08 42.41 41.92
N LYS A 545 29.16 43.10 42.62
CA LYS A 545 27.87 42.52 43.00
C LYS A 545 27.02 42.20 41.76
N LYS A 546 26.96 43.12 40.78
CA LYS A 546 26.27 42.87 39.50
C LYS A 546 26.92 41.75 38.68
N ALA A 547 28.24 41.60 38.72
CA ALA A 547 28.94 40.50 38.05
C ALA A 547 28.58 39.14 38.68
N LYS A 548 28.55 39.06 40.03
CA LYS A 548 28.12 37.87 40.76
C LYS A 548 26.65 37.51 40.49
N GLU A 549 25.76 38.50 40.49
CA GLU A 549 24.34 38.31 40.18
C GLU A 549 24.11 37.83 38.73
N ARG A 550 24.90 38.29 37.77
CA ARG A 550 24.87 37.77 36.39
C ARG A 550 25.33 36.32 36.33
N HIS A 551 26.46 35.99 36.96
CA HIS A 551 26.99 34.62 37.01
C HIS A 551 26.02 33.65 37.69
N GLU A 552 25.38 34.05 38.78
CA GLU A 552 24.36 33.23 39.46
C GLU A 552 23.12 33.00 38.58
N ASN A 553 22.67 34.03 37.85
CA ASN A 553 21.57 33.90 36.89
C ASN A 553 21.92 33.09 35.64
N GLU A 554 23.21 33.02 35.26
CA GLU A 554 23.70 32.15 34.19
C GLU A 554 23.79 30.70 34.65
N MET A 555 24.31 30.44 35.86
CA MET A 555 24.32 29.11 36.49
C MET A 555 22.91 28.54 36.67
N LYS A 556 21.94 29.32 37.17
CA LYS A 556 20.55 28.86 37.28
C LYS A 556 19.93 28.52 35.91
N LYS A 557 20.31 29.23 34.84
CA LYS A 557 19.85 28.92 33.47
C LYS A 557 20.51 27.67 32.88
N THR A 558 21.76 27.35 33.23
CA THR A 558 22.39 26.09 32.79
C THR A 558 21.86 24.90 33.59
N GLU A 559 21.66 25.05 34.91
CA GLU A 559 21.00 24.06 35.77
C GLU A 559 19.57 23.77 35.32
N GLU A 560 18.74 24.78 35.03
CA GLU A 560 17.37 24.58 34.55
C GLU A 560 17.33 23.87 33.19
N LYS A 561 18.27 24.17 32.29
CA LYS A 561 18.42 23.44 31.01
C LYS A 561 18.81 21.98 31.24
N HIS A 562 19.82 21.75 32.07
CA HIS A 562 20.29 20.40 32.40
C HIS A 562 19.17 19.57 33.06
N SER A 563 18.43 20.15 34.01
CA SER A 563 17.27 19.51 34.64
C SER A 563 16.21 19.11 33.61
N LYS A 564 15.87 19.98 32.66
CA LYS A 564 14.89 19.69 31.60
C LYS A 564 15.38 18.62 30.62
N ASP A 565 16.69 18.51 30.40
CA ASP A 565 17.24 17.49 29.51
C ASP A 565 17.37 16.13 30.21
N VAL A 566 17.67 16.09 31.51
CA VAL A 566 17.55 14.88 32.36
C VAL A 566 16.10 14.38 32.38
N GLU A 567 15.12 15.26 32.65
CA GLU A 567 13.69 14.90 32.65
C GLU A 567 13.24 14.32 31.29
N LYS A 568 13.69 14.89 30.17
CA LYS A 568 13.44 14.33 28.83
C LYS A 568 14.06 12.95 28.63
N LEU A 569 15.25 12.69 29.18
CA LEU A 569 15.92 11.39 29.10
C LEU A 569 15.20 10.33 29.96
N GLU A 570 14.76 10.69 31.16
CA GLU A 570 13.96 9.81 32.02
C GLU A 570 12.58 9.52 31.40
N ALA A 571 11.92 10.54 30.84
CA ALA A 571 10.67 10.36 30.10
C ALA A 571 10.83 9.47 28.85
N LYS A 572 12.00 9.45 28.21
CA LYS A 572 12.32 8.50 27.13
C LYS A 572 12.52 7.08 27.68
N LYS A 573 13.34 6.90 28.72
CA LYS A 573 13.57 5.60 29.38
C LYS A 573 12.26 4.98 29.89
N ASN A 574 11.40 5.75 30.55
CA ASN A 574 10.11 5.27 31.05
C ASN A 574 9.16 4.84 29.92
N LYS A 575 9.14 5.57 28.78
CA LYS A 575 8.39 5.17 27.58
C LYS A 575 8.93 3.89 26.94
N GLU A 576 10.23 3.64 27.04
CA GLU A 576 10.85 2.40 26.55
C GLU A 576 10.55 1.20 27.47
N ILE A 577 10.65 1.39 28.78
CA ILE A 577 10.27 0.38 29.80
C ILE A 577 8.80 0.00 29.66
N GLU A 578 7.89 0.96 29.49
CA GLU A 578 6.46 0.70 29.25
C GLU A 578 6.22 -0.07 27.94
N LYS A 579 6.91 0.29 26.85
CA LYS A 579 6.85 -0.48 25.59
C LYS A 579 7.35 -1.91 25.78
N ALA A 580 8.44 -2.12 26.52
CA ALA A 580 8.99 -3.44 26.80
C ALA A 580 8.05 -4.28 27.68
N ARG A 581 7.46 -3.69 28.73
CA ARG A 581 6.44 -4.33 29.58
C ARG A 581 5.21 -4.73 28.77
N LYS A 582 4.70 -3.83 27.92
CA LYS A 582 3.56 -4.10 27.04
C LYS A 582 3.86 -5.16 25.96
N LYS A 583 5.12 -5.26 25.49
CA LYS A 583 5.56 -6.34 24.59
C LYS A 583 5.61 -7.69 25.32
N ARG A 584 6.13 -7.74 26.55
CA ARG A 584 6.12 -8.95 27.39
C ARG A 584 4.71 -9.43 27.72
N GLN A 585 3.80 -8.54 28.15
CA GLN A 585 2.41 -8.91 28.43
C GLN A 585 1.74 -9.52 27.19
N LYS A 586 1.85 -8.86 26.03
CA LYS A 586 1.31 -9.38 24.76
C LYS A 586 1.88 -10.73 24.34
N GLN A 587 3.11 -11.09 24.77
CA GLN A 587 3.66 -12.41 24.50
C GLN A 587 3.03 -13.46 25.41
N LEU A 588 2.93 -13.18 26.72
CA LEU A 588 2.23 -14.06 27.66
C LEU A 588 0.76 -14.29 27.26
N ASP A 589 0.05 -13.23 26.84
CA ASP A 589 -1.33 -13.34 26.37
C ASP A 589 -1.44 -14.24 25.13
N LYS A 590 -0.49 -14.16 24.19
CA LYS A 590 -0.41 -15.05 23.02
C LYS A 590 -0.14 -16.51 23.43
N ASP A 591 0.79 -16.73 24.35
CA ASP A 591 1.18 -18.07 24.78
C ASP A 591 0.02 -18.75 25.53
N ILE A 592 -0.75 -18.00 26.33
CA ILE A 592 -2.00 -18.45 26.96
C ILE A 592 -3.06 -18.82 25.90
N VAL A 593 -3.31 -17.95 24.91
CA VAL A 593 -4.27 -18.22 23.83
C VAL A 593 -3.85 -19.44 23.01
N ALA A 594 -2.56 -19.60 22.71
CA ALA A 594 -2.03 -20.78 22.02
C ALA A 594 -2.24 -22.07 22.82
N LYS A 595 -2.05 -22.02 24.15
CA LYS A 595 -2.33 -23.15 25.04
C LYS A 595 -3.82 -23.54 25.02
N VAL A 596 -4.71 -22.57 25.24
CA VAL A 596 -6.17 -22.79 25.23
C VAL A 596 -6.65 -23.31 23.87
N THR A 597 -6.05 -22.85 22.76
CA THR A 597 -6.37 -23.35 21.42
C THR A 597 -5.98 -24.81 21.23
N ARG A 598 -4.80 -25.23 21.72
CA ARG A 598 -4.38 -26.64 21.71
C ARG A 598 -5.31 -27.51 22.54
N GLU A 599 -5.62 -27.08 23.77
CA GLU A 599 -6.57 -27.78 24.66
C GLU A 599 -7.95 -27.96 23.98
N ARG A 600 -8.49 -26.91 23.34
CA ARG A 600 -9.73 -26.95 22.55
C ARG A 600 -9.66 -28.00 21.43
N ASP A 601 -8.57 -28.02 20.68
CA ASP A 601 -8.44 -28.90 19.51
C ASP A 601 -8.25 -30.37 19.90
N ASP A 602 -7.59 -30.64 21.02
CA ASP A 602 -7.53 -31.98 21.60
C ASP A 602 -8.89 -32.44 22.14
N PHE A 603 -9.71 -31.55 22.73
CA PHE A 603 -11.10 -31.88 23.08
C PHE A 603 -11.96 -32.17 21.85
N ARG A 604 -11.82 -31.41 20.76
CA ARG A 604 -12.51 -31.67 19.48
C ARG A 604 -12.15 -33.04 18.93
N ARG A 605 -10.86 -33.38 18.84
CA ARG A 605 -10.39 -34.69 18.39
C ARG A 605 -10.98 -35.85 19.20
N ARG A 606 -11.11 -35.68 20.52
CA ARG A 606 -11.75 -36.68 21.41
C ARG A 606 -13.25 -36.81 21.13
N ILE A 607 -13.95 -35.70 20.91
CA ILE A 607 -15.38 -35.71 20.55
C ILE A 607 -15.58 -36.41 19.19
N ASP A 608 -14.79 -36.08 18.17
CA ASP A 608 -14.89 -36.69 16.83
C ASP A 608 -14.61 -38.20 16.86
N MET A 609 -13.68 -38.65 17.71
CA MET A 609 -13.39 -40.07 17.95
C MET A 609 -14.59 -40.77 18.60
N ILE A 610 -15.12 -40.22 19.69
CA ILE A 610 -16.31 -40.74 20.38
C ILE A 610 -17.55 -40.74 19.47
N GLN A 611 -17.70 -39.76 18.57
CA GLN A 611 -18.79 -39.72 17.60
C GLN A 611 -18.67 -40.85 16.58
N ARG A 612 -17.47 -41.12 16.04
CA ARG A 612 -17.20 -42.25 15.15
C ARG A 612 -17.44 -43.60 15.84
N GLU A 613 -16.99 -43.76 17.08
CA GLU A 613 -17.28 -44.96 17.88
C GLU A 613 -18.79 -45.15 18.11
N ASN A 614 -19.52 -44.09 18.46
CA ASN A 614 -20.98 -44.14 18.60
C ASN A 614 -21.70 -44.46 17.28
N GLN A 615 -21.17 -44.01 16.14
CA GLN A 615 -21.72 -44.35 14.83
C GLN A 615 -21.53 -45.85 14.55
N LEU A 616 -20.32 -46.38 14.69
CA LEU A 616 -20.02 -47.80 14.49
C LEU A 616 -20.85 -48.69 15.44
N LEU A 617 -21.02 -48.29 16.70
CA LEU A 617 -21.87 -49.01 17.65
C LEU A 617 -23.36 -48.97 17.25
N ARG A 618 -23.86 -47.88 16.65
CA ARG A 618 -25.23 -47.81 16.12
C ARG A 618 -25.43 -48.69 14.89
N GLU A 619 -24.45 -48.74 13.99
CA GLU A 619 -24.44 -49.62 12.82
C GLU A 619 -24.47 -51.08 13.27
N GLN A 620 -23.58 -51.49 14.18
CA GLN A 620 -23.57 -52.83 14.79
C GLN A 620 -24.89 -53.20 15.50
N ILE A 621 -25.49 -52.26 16.25
CA ILE A 621 -26.81 -52.48 16.87
C ILE A 621 -27.90 -52.67 15.79
N GLY A 622 -27.83 -51.91 14.69
CA GLY A 622 -28.73 -52.05 13.55
C GLY A 622 -28.63 -53.42 12.88
N ASP A 623 -27.41 -53.88 12.59
CA ASP A 623 -27.16 -55.19 11.98
C ASP A 623 -27.67 -56.33 12.89
N VAL A 624 -27.32 -56.30 14.18
CA VAL A 624 -27.79 -57.27 15.17
C VAL A 624 -29.32 -57.24 15.32
N GLN A 625 -29.97 -56.07 15.18
CA GLN A 625 -31.44 -55.99 15.16
C GLN A 625 -32.04 -56.59 13.89
N GLN A 626 -31.42 -56.41 12.72
CA GLN A 626 -31.86 -57.03 11.47
C GLN A 626 -31.71 -58.56 11.52
N GLU A 627 -30.56 -59.07 12.00
CA GLU A 627 -30.32 -60.50 12.18
C GLU A 627 -31.32 -61.13 13.16
N ASN A 628 -31.53 -60.51 14.33
CA ASN A 628 -32.54 -60.98 15.30
C ASN A 628 -33.95 -60.99 14.70
N THR A 629 -34.32 -59.94 13.94
CA THR A 629 -35.64 -59.89 13.27
C THR A 629 -35.78 -60.99 12.22
N ALA A 630 -34.74 -61.25 11.43
CA ALA A 630 -34.71 -62.33 10.45
C ALA A 630 -34.77 -63.72 11.11
N LEU A 631 -34.10 -63.92 12.25
CA LEU A 631 -34.15 -65.15 13.05
C LEU A 631 -35.54 -65.37 13.66
N VAL A 632 -36.16 -64.35 14.26
CA VAL A 632 -37.53 -64.42 14.78
C VAL A 632 -38.54 -64.78 13.69
N HIS A 633 -38.44 -64.15 12.51
CA HIS A 633 -39.30 -64.45 11.36
C HIS A 633 -39.07 -65.85 10.77
N LYS A 634 -37.83 -66.38 10.81
CA LYS A 634 -37.55 -67.79 10.48
C LYS A 634 -38.12 -68.74 11.52
N LEU A 635 -38.01 -68.41 12.81
CA LEU A 635 -38.46 -69.25 13.92
C LEU A 635 -39.98 -69.39 13.95
N SER A 636 -40.75 -68.30 13.77
CA SER A 636 -42.22 -68.35 13.69
C SER A 636 -42.75 -69.17 12.50
N LYS A 637 -41.94 -69.37 11.44
CA LYS A 637 -42.31 -70.23 10.30
C LYS A 637 -42.04 -71.73 10.54
N LEU A 638 -41.38 -72.11 11.63
CA LEU A 638 -41.16 -73.51 11.99
C LEU A 638 -42.30 -74.02 12.86
N ALA A 639 -42.70 -75.28 12.66
CA ALA A 639 -43.77 -75.89 13.44
C ALA A 639 -43.42 -75.93 14.95
N GLY A 640 -44.24 -75.28 15.78
CA GLY A 640 -43.99 -75.09 17.21
C GLY A 640 -43.20 -73.82 17.58
N GLY A 641 -42.72 -73.05 16.60
CA GLY A 641 -41.94 -71.83 16.82
C GLY A 641 -42.65 -70.74 17.62
N ASP A 642 -43.97 -70.61 17.46
CA ASP A 642 -44.77 -69.63 18.21
C ASP A 642 -44.80 -69.92 19.72
N VAL A 643 -44.75 -71.21 20.12
CA VAL A 643 -44.67 -71.61 21.54
C VAL A 643 -43.30 -71.26 22.12
N ALA A 644 -42.23 -71.45 21.35
CA ALA A 644 -40.87 -71.06 21.75
C ALA A 644 -40.72 -69.52 21.87
N MET A 645 -41.28 -68.77 20.93
CA MET A 645 -41.31 -67.31 20.97
C MET A 645 -42.09 -66.76 22.19
N GLN A 646 -43.19 -67.41 22.55
CA GLN A 646 -43.96 -67.03 23.74
C GLN A 646 -43.17 -67.26 25.04
N ALA A 647 -42.49 -68.41 25.17
CA ALA A 647 -41.63 -68.71 26.32
C ALA A 647 -40.48 -67.69 26.50
N ILE A 648 -39.80 -67.33 25.41
CA ILE A 648 -38.74 -66.29 25.41
C ILE A 648 -39.30 -64.92 25.84
N ARG A 649 -40.52 -64.59 25.39
CA ARG A 649 -41.18 -63.32 25.73
C ARG A 649 -41.50 -63.23 27.22
N ASP A 650 -41.98 -64.32 27.81
CA ASP A 650 -42.30 -64.42 29.23
C ASP A 650 -41.02 -64.39 30.10
N GLU A 651 -39.93 -65.00 29.63
CA GLU A 651 -38.61 -64.92 30.27
C GLU A 651 -38.07 -63.48 30.29
N ILE A 652 -38.07 -62.78 29.16
CA ILE A 652 -37.66 -61.36 29.06
C ILE A 652 -38.52 -60.46 29.95
N ALA A 653 -39.84 -60.71 30.01
CA ALA A 653 -40.76 -59.98 30.88
C ALA A 653 -40.48 -60.22 32.37
N SER A 654 -39.96 -61.40 32.73
CA SER A 654 -39.51 -61.70 34.10
C SER A 654 -38.18 -61.01 34.44
N ALA A 655 -37.22 -60.98 33.50
CA ALA A 655 -35.90 -60.38 33.70
C ALA A 655 -35.98 -58.88 33.94
N LYS A 656 -36.87 -58.17 33.23
CA LYS A 656 -37.10 -56.72 33.37
C LYS A 656 -37.67 -56.28 34.73
N LYS A 657 -38.11 -57.22 35.59
CA LYS A 657 -38.68 -56.94 36.92
C LYS A 657 -37.68 -57.08 38.09
N ARG A 658 -36.40 -57.44 37.84
CA ARG A 658 -35.37 -57.47 38.88
C ARG A 658 -34.81 -56.07 39.17
N PRO A 659 -34.82 -55.58 40.42
CA PRO A 659 -34.25 -54.27 40.76
C PRO A 659 -32.71 -54.32 40.78
N THR A 660 -32.07 -53.31 40.18
CA THR A 660 -30.62 -53.19 40.10
C THR A 660 -30.03 -52.54 41.36
N SER A 661 -29.74 -53.35 42.37
CA SER A 661 -28.97 -52.91 43.55
C SER A 661 -27.46 -52.90 43.26
N SER A 662 -26.77 -51.82 43.66
CA SER A 662 -25.30 -51.67 43.73
C SER A 662 -24.53 -51.58 42.41
N ILE A 663 -24.03 -50.37 42.12
CA ILE A 663 -22.58 -50.08 42.13
C ILE A 663 -22.38 -48.67 42.72
N ARG A 664 -21.46 -48.55 43.67
CA ARG A 664 -21.09 -47.31 44.36
C ARG A 664 -19.58 -47.23 44.38
N SER A 665 -18.98 -46.41 43.53
CA SER A 665 -17.56 -46.04 43.62
C SER A 665 -17.44 -44.53 43.56
N GLY A 666 -16.86 -43.96 44.61
CA GLY A 666 -16.47 -42.54 44.63
C GLY A 666 -15.00 -42.41 44.28
N SER A 667 -14.63 -41.27 43.69
CA SER A 667 -13.26 -40.78 43.71
C SER A 667 -13.30 -39.26 43.83
N SER A 668 -13.08 -38.77 45.05
CA SER A 668 -12.63 -37.41 45.27
C SER A 668 -11.11 -37.38 45.04
N LEU A 669 -10.60 -36.37 44.33
CA LEU A 669 -9.33 -35.70 44.66
C LEU A 669 -9.05 -34.52 43.70
N ARG A 670 -8.89 -33.34 44.31
CA ARG A 670 -8.20 -32.12 43.86
C ARG A 670 -8.64 -31.44 42.56
#